data_AF-A0A4S2KNT2-F1
#
_entry.id   AF-A0A4S2KNT2-F1
#
_cell.length_a   1.000
_cell.length_b   1.000
_cell.length_c   1.000
_cell.angle_alpha   90.00
_cell.angle_beta   90.00
_cell.angle_gamma   90.00
#
_symmetry.space_group_name_H-M   'P 1'
#
loop_
_entity.id
_entity.type
_entity.pdbx_description
1 polymer ?
#
loop_
_entity_poly.entity_id
_entity_poly.type
_entity_poly.pdbx_seq_one_letter_code
_entity_poly.pdbx_strand_id
1 'polypeptide(L)'
;MDLNANAISVFDNSTLPSTPLGRTLPDQKNVNFPRRRTQFVPLVRRPLKSVLLELRSTQEASLALNGHTQRKIIPNELYIARIKMSHDKEFQKWIEKVMSKIIESFGSNIDQARYEITEPTEVIMSTMYYACVKFKNRLTGQNEEHSIILKRPIQAEVWRQMNNSDFQFHNEILFYRMYAQPDENFPRCFYVDEKPPADSVIALENVNKRGYCPCPHKYNVPLEYTLAAMREIGRFHGKGYVMKELQKENFFDIVGQLQDCRFDKTMSSTNEFKLLINSQATRAVEYLRSHDHDTIFCDKMEALLSNAFDEVMIKTVEPLEPLSTLCHGDFTPNNILFKTEDDGQQRAMLIDFALLGYSTPVVDLSTYLCLCCSTEVKENKFSEIMRAYHDALKEYLLEAGVWDVEKYSYEALTDDYRRGGLFGFIIASFFLPHLMGYGRDRQYDDWGTMDALKLLKQDDFQEWIKEVMSSIIENLGSNVDEARYELCESTDYYFMSMQYHINMKFKNKNGESEELSIILKRPTQLESVRLMCRIDYQFHNEILFYQMYTQPGENFAKCFYANERPPIDSVIALENVNKQGYYSCPYKCDAPLEYTLAAFREMGRFHGKGYVMKELQREKFFDIVKQCQEIRWHPTYDDDKNYIDTIATRAVEYLRNHGHDVTFCDKTEALLSKAFDNVMMKAVEPREPLSTLCHGDFTLSNTLFKTENNGQYRAMLIDFALLRYSTPVVDLSTYLCLCCSNEIRKDKFFEIMRVYHDALKEYLLEAGISDIDKYSYDALVDDYKRGGLFGFIIASFFLAVLKGYCDRDPQQVVCMEFVERAKLTKQFGGDEISKILADMLLHLKDLDFEKSNKEVISKIIEDLGQNVDEVRYELSEQADNIMSTVHYICVKFKNRTKGQSEELSLVIKRPSRIEYFRRLTRSDFQFHNEILFYQMYAQPGENFAKCFYTDERPPIDSVIALENVNGRGYYSCPYKYDAPLEYTLAAFREMGRFHGKGYVMKELQREKFFDIVKQCQETRFNSTCDEYKNYVDIIATRAVEYLRNHGHDVTFCDKTEALLSKAFDNVMIKAVEPREPLSTLCHGDFTLSNTLFKTENDGQYRAMLIDFAYFRYSTPVVDLSTYFCLCCSNDMRKDKFFEIMRVYHDALKEYLLEASISDVEKYSYDALLDDYKRGGLFGFIIASHFLPVLMGYYDINNDDTIGNNDEFFEGALRNKQLGGDEMSKILADMLLHLRDLDTIMK
;
A
#
# COMPACT_ATOMS: atom_id res chain seq x y z
N MET A 1 -23.34 -46.94 25.80
CA MET A 1 -23.61 -46.73 24.35
C MET A 1 -22.81 -45.52 23.92
N ASP A 2 -21.48 -45.57 23.95
CA ASP A 2 -20.57 -46.54 23.30
C ASP A 2 -20.39 -46.19 21.82
N LEU A 3 -19.19 -46.14 21.27
CA LEU A 3 -17.80 -46.15 21.78
C LEU A 3 -16.97 -46.14 20.48
N ASN A 4 -15.84 -45.41 20.45
CA ASN A 4 -14.62 -45.80 19.73
C ASN A 4 -14.65 -46.02 18.19
N ALA A 5 -13.50 -46.13 17.50
CA ALA A 5 -12.18 -45.51 17.65
C ALA A 5 -11.31 -45.97 16.45
N ASN A 6 -10.08 -45.45 16.41
CA ASN A 6 -8.89 -46.01 15.73
C ASN A 6 -8.75 -45.75 14.20
N ALA A 7 -7.54 -45.71 13.61
CA ALA A 7 -6.19 -45.20 13.98
C ALA A 7 -5.14 -45.80 13.02
N ILE A 8 -3.93 -45.19 12.93
CA ILE A 8 -2.64 -45.78 12.45
C ILE A 8 -2.61 -46.03 10.91
N SER A 9 -1.51 -45.93 10.13
CA SER A 9 -0.02 -45.88 10.31
C SER A 9 0.61 -44.80 9.39
N VAL A 10 1.75 -44.13 9.64
CA VAL A 10 3.15 -44.56 9.94
C VAL A 10 3.89 -45.25 8.78
N PHE A 11 4.89 -44.53 8.22
CA PHE A 11 6.17 -44.96 7.61
C PHE A 11 6.97 -43.65 7.44
N ASP A 12 7.97 -43.26 8.23
CA ASP A 12 9.22 -43.88 8.74
C ASP A 12 10.47 -43.57 7.86
N ASN A 13 11.59 -43.30 8.53
CA ASN A 13 12.83 -42.71 8.01
C ASN A 13 13.84 -43.76 7.52
N SER A 14 14.72 -43.41 6.57
CA SER A 14 16.10 -43.94 6.58
C SER A 14 17.16 -43.13 5.78
N THR A 15 18.04 -42.48 6.55
CA THR A 15 19.53 -42.52 6.44
C THR A 15 20.32 -42.03 5.19
N LEU A 16 21.07 -40.93 5.40
CA LEU A 16 22.55 -40.79 5.28
C LEU A 16 23.25 -40.89 3.88
N PRO A 17 24.53 -40.46 3.70
CA PRO A 17 25.53 -39.96 4.66
C PRO A 17 26.20 -38.60 4.31
N SER A 18 27.25 -38.25 5.06
CA SER A 18 27.91 -36.95 5.17
C SER A 18 29.42 -36.95 4.79
N THR A 19 30.04 -35.75 4.76
CA THR A 19 31.50 -35.43 4.86
C THR A 19 32.42 -35.61 3.62
N PRO A 20 33.68 -35.09 3.60
CA PRO A 20 34.16 -33.72 3.91
C PRO A 20 35.26 -33.19 2.92
N LEU A 21 35.98 -32.10 3.31
CA LEU A 21 37.23 -31.47 2.75
C LEU A 21 36.98 -30.13 2.00
N GLY A 22 37.72 -29.03 2.22
CA GLY A 22 38.66 -28.69 3.31
C GLY A 22 39.73 -27.66 2.92
N ARG A 23 39.81 -26.50 3.63
CA ARG A 23 40.92 -25.49 3.74
C ARG A 23 41.49 -24.91 2.41
N THR A 24 41.85 -23.64 2.25
CA THR A 24 42.66 -22.72 3.10
C THR A 24 42.50 -21.25 2.66
N LEU A 25 42.58 -20.29 3.60
CA LEU A 25 43.06 -18.91 3.34
C LEU A 25 44.60 -18.88 3.21
N PRO A 26 45.19 -17.86 2.58
CA PRO A 26 45.98 -16.93 3.41
C PRO A 26 45.90 -15.43 3.05
N ASP A 27 46.30 -14.62 4.04
CA ASP A 27 46.39 -13.16 4.07
C ASP A 27 47.20 -12.48 2.94
N GLN A 28 46.88 -11.21 2.65
CA GLN A 28 47.69 -10.01 3.01
C GLN A 28 47.03 -8.72 2.45
N LYS A 29 46.53 -7.79 3.27
CA LYS A 29 47.19 -6.69 4.03
C LYS A 29 47.23 -5.32 3.30
N ASN A 30 46.59 -4.32 3.94
CA ASN A 30 46.79 -2.85 3.84
C ASN A 30 46.41 -2.21 2.49
N VAL A 31 45.99 -0.94 2.36
CA VAL A 31 46.26 0.33 3.10
C VAL A 31 44.95 1.17 3.09
N ASN A 32 44.38 1.67 4.21
CA ASN A 32 44.47 3.07 4.74
C ASN A 32 44.29 4.19 3.68
N PHE A 33 43.50 5.28 3.78
CA PHE A 33 42.95 6.17 4.85
C PHE A 33 41.80 7.04 4.21
N PRO A 34 41.15 8.04 4.86
CA PRO A 34 40.80 8.28 6.27
C PRO A 34 39.29 8.63 6.52
N ARG A 35 38.89 8.71 7.80
CA ARG A 35 37.61 9.31 8.27
C ARG A 35 37.78 10.81 8.61
N ARG A 36 36.72 11.65 8.47
CA ARG A 36 35.96 12.30 9.59
C ARG A 36 35.22 13.62 9.26
N ARG A 37 33.98 13.71 9.81
CA ARG A 37 33.31 14.87 10.47
C ARG A 37 32.97 16.13 9.63
N THR A 38 31.70 16.46 9.34
CA THR A 38 30.55 16.93 10.18
C THR A 38 30.64 18.39 10.67
N GLN A 39 29.72 19.30 10.23
CA GLN A 39 28.60 19.87 11.05
C GLN A 39 27.91 21.14 10.45
N PHE A 40 26.58 21.26 10.72
CA PHE A 40 25.66 22.44 10.75
C PHE A 40 25.55 23.41 9.53
N VAL A 41 24.40 23.67 8.85
CA VAL A 41 23.03 24.16 9.25
C VAL A 41 22.99 25.68 9.55
N PRO A 42 21.92 26.50 9.28
CA PRO A 42 20.64 26.34 8.54
C PRO A 42 20.40 27.41 7.42
N LEU A 43 19.20 27.46 6.81
CA LEU A 43 18.66 28.71 6.21
C LEU A 43 17.12 28.82 6.37
N VAL A 44 16.63 30.04 6.62
CA VAL A 44 15.24 30.36 7.01
C VAL A 44 14.58 31.35 6.02
N ARG A 45 13.24 31.38 6.04
CA ARG A 45 12.24 31.94 5.08
C ARG A 45 12.32 33.44 4.67
N ARG A 46 12.01 33.71 3.38
CA ARG A 46 11.20 34.83 2.77
C ARG A 46 11.77 36.30 2.78
N PRO A 47 11.22 37.31 2.02
CA PRO A 47 10.23 37.35 0.90
C PRO A 47 10.60 38.29 -0.32
N LEU A 48 9.64 38.58 -1.23
CA LEU A 48 9.73 39.37 -2.49
C LEU A 48 9.90 40.92 -2.36
N LYS A 49 10.47 41.60 -3.39
CA LYS A 49 9.80 42.65 -4.24
C LYS A 49 10.70 43.41 -5.26
N SER A 50 10.09 43.82 -6.40
CA SER A 50 10.42 44.98 -7.32
C SER A 50 11.79 45.07 -8.04
N VAL A 51 12.02 45.83 -9.14
CA VAL A 51 11.33 46.16 -10.43
C VAL A 51 12.25 47.13 -11.22
N LEU A 52 12.41 46.92 -12.55
CA LEU A 52 12.91 47.79 -13.67
C LEU A 52 13.69 49.11 -13.44
N LEU A 53 14.81 49.28 -14.16
CA LEU A 53 15.17 50.32 -15.18
C LEU A 53 16.65 50.08 -15.63
N GLU A 54 17.03 49.90 -16.90
CA GLU A 54 17.08 50.82 -18.07
C GLU A 54 18.22 51.87 -18.04
N LEU A 55 19.18 51.78 -18.99
CA LEU A 55 19.71 52.89 -19.83
C LEU A 55 20.87 52.48 -20.78
N ARG A 56 21.06 53.23 -21.87
CA ARG A 56 22.05 53.01 -22.96
C ARG A 56 23.25 53.98 -22.84
N SER A 57 24.41 53.64 -23.44
CA SER A 57 25.04 54.35 -24.60
C SER A 57 26.59 54.37 -24.66
N THR A 58 27.16 54.09 -25.86
CA THR A 58 28.38 54.70 -26.49
C THR A 58 29.77 54.64 -25.79
N GLN A 59 30.96 54.67 -26.44
CA GLN A 59 31.39 54.73 -27.85
C GLN A 59 32.88 54.25 -28.05
N GLU A 60 33.17 53.68 -29.23
CA GLU A 60 34.37 53.72 -30.09
C GLU A 60 35.83 54.00 -29.62
N ALA A 61 36.76 53.13 -30.08
CA ALA A 61 38.08 53.41 -30.72
C ALA A 61 38.76 52.05 -31.11
N SER A 62 39.57 51.83 -32.17
CA SER A 62 40.17 52.70 -33.20
C SER A 62 40.59 51.93 -34.49
N LEU A 63 40.48 52.58 -35.67
CA LEU A 63 41.48 52.74 -36.79
C LEU A 63 42.44 51.58 -37.21
N ALA A 64 42.84 51.38 -38.50
CA ALA A 64 42.42 51.91 -39.82
C ALA A 64 43.17 51.22 -41.01
N LEU A 65 42.71 51.46 -42.27
CA LEU A 65 43.37 51.25 -43.59
C LEU A 65 43.64 49.76 -44.00
N ASN A 66 43.37 49.21 -45.19
CA ASN A 66 42.75 49.56 -46.49
C ASN A 66 42.36 48.22 -47.22
N GLY A 67 41.60 48.11 -48.31
CA GLY A 67 40.89 49.09 -49.17
C GLY A 67 40.21 48.40 -50.39
N HIS A 68 39.53 49.17 -51.25
CA HIS A 68 38.94 48.82 -52.58
C HIS A 68 38.21 47.47 -52.82
N THR A 69 36.93 47.46 -52.44
CA THR A 69 35.77 47.20 -53.33
C THR A 69 35.90 46.28 -54.56
N GLN A 70 35.29 45.10 -54.48
CA GLN A 70 34.37 44.59 -55.51
C GLN A 70 33.06 44.12 -54.86
N ARG A 71 31.93 44.37 -55.53
CA ARG A 71 30.59 43.96 -55.06
C ARG A 71 30.46 42.44 -55.07
N LYS A 72 29.97 41.85 -53.97
CA LYS A 72 29.24 40.58 -53.99
C LYS A 72 27.85 40.78 -53.42
N ILE A 73 26.87 40.17 -54.09
CA ILE A 73 25.43 40.41 -53.89
C ILE A 73 24.98 39.73 -52.59
N ILE A 74 24.25 40.47 -51.75
CA ILE A 74 23.52 39.92 -50.61
C ILE A 74 22.24 39.28 -51.16
N PRO A 75 21.96 37.98 -50.92
CA PRO A 75 20.68 37.39 -51.29
C PRO A 75 19.56 37.96 -50.40
N ASN A 76 18.46 38.38 -51.03
CA ASN A 76 17.31 39.01 -50.35
C ASN A 76 16.74 38.13 -49.23
N GLU A 77 16.39 38.76 -48.11
CA GLU A 77 15.63 38.16 -47.01
C GLU A 77 14.30 37.57 -47.50
N LEU A 78 13.97 36.36 -47.04
CA LEU A 78 12.76 35.65 -47.45
C LEU A 78 11.56 36.12 -46.60
N TYR A 79 10.60 36.80 -47.22
CA TYR A 79 9.40 37.29 -46.51
C TYR A 79 8.36 36.18 -46.32
N ILE A 80 8.25 35.65 -45.10
CA ILE A 80 7.30 34.59 -44.72
C ILE A 80 6.03 35.18 -44.11
N ALA A 81 4.91 35.12 -44.84
CA ALA A 81 3.60 35.52 -44.33
C ALA A 81 2.86 34.33 -43.67
N ARG A 82 2.21 34.59 -42.53
CA ARG A 82 1.61 33.57 -41.64
C ARG A 82 0.09 33.72 -41.53
N ILE A 83 -0.61 32.62 -41.24
CA ILE A 83 -1.97 32.62 -40.70
C ILE A 83 -1.89 32.10 -39.25
N LYS A 84 -2.46 32.84 -38.29
CA LYS A 84 -2.44 32.49 -36.85
C LYS A 84 -3.45 31.38 -36.57
N MET A 85 -3.00 30.25 -35.99
CA MET A 85 -3.90 29.13 -35.62
C MET A 85 -3.64 28.48 -34.25
N SER A 86 -2.64 28.90 -33.46
CA SER A 86 -2.44 28.36 -32.11
C SER A 86 -2.04 29.45 -31.09
N HIS A 87 -2.47 29.26 -29.84
CA HIS A 87 -2.09 30.09 -28.69
C HIS A 87 -0.82 29.56 -27.99
N ASP A 88 -0.37 28.35 -28.31
CA ASP A 88 0.87 27.77 -27.78
C ASP A 88 2.10 28.43 -28.43
N LYS A 89 2.99 28.96 -27.57
CA LYS A 89 4.23 29.62 -27.98
C LYS A 89 5.34 28.63 -28.35
N GLU A 90 5.32 27.41 -27.81
CA GLU A 90 6.35 26.42 -28.07
C GLU A 90 6.14 25.76 -29.43
N PHE A 91 4.92 25.33 -29.75
CA PHE A 91 4.56 24.88 -31.10
C PHE A 91 4.87 25.94 -32.17
N GLN A 92 4.54 27.22 -31.95
CA GLN A 92 4.85 28.29 -32.91
C GLN A 92 6.37 28.41 -33.15
N LYS A 93 7.19 28.36 -32.10
CA LYS A 93 8.66 28.40 -32.21
C LYS A 93 9.22 27.16 -32.94
N TRP A 94 8.65 25.99 -32.68
CA TRP A 94 9.03 24.73 -33.34
C TRP A 94 8.68 24.76 -34.84
N ILE A 95 7.44 25.10 -35.21
CA ILE A 95 7.01 25.08 -36.62
C ILE A 95 7.71 26.15 -37.45
N GLU A 96 8.03 27.32 -36.89
CA GLU A 96 8.85 28.35 -37.57
C GLU A 96 10.23 27.80 -37.98
N LYS A 97 10.89 27.07 -37.06
CA LYS A 97 12.20 26.45 -37.31
C LYS A 97 12.11 25.35 -38.37
N VAL A 98 11.11 24.46 -38.27
CA VAL A 98 10.91 23.34 -39.20
C VAL A 98 10.56 23.84 -40.61
N MET A 99 9.59 24.77 -40.73
CA MET A 99 9.19 25.31 -42.04
C MET A 99 10.31 26.11 -42.70
N SER A 100 11.18 26.79 -41.94
CA SER A 100 12.39 27.42 -42.51
C SER A 100 13.30 26.39 -43.19
N LYS A 101 13.51 25.22 -42.58
CA LYS A 101 14.36 24.16 -43.15
C LYS A 101 13.72 23.45 -44.34
N ILE A 102 12.41 23.27 -44.31
CA ILE A 102 11.67 22.77 -45.47
C ILE A 102 11.75 23.77 -46.63
N ILE A 103 11.61 25.07 -46.38
CA ILE A 103 11.73 26.08 -47.44
C ILE A 103 13.16 26.13 -47.99
N GLU A 104 14.20 26.04 -47.15
CA GLU A 104 15.60 25.91 -47.60
C GLU A 104 15.82 24.71 -48.54
N SER A 105 15.08 23.60 -48.35
CA SER A 105 15.19 22.37 -49.16
C SER A 105 14.76 22.53 -50.64
N PHE A 106 13.91 23.51 -50.97
CA PHE A 106 13.55 23.83 -52.36
C PHE A 106 14.66 24.64 -53.09
N GLY A 107 15.73 25.03 -52.39
CA GLY A 107 16.92 25.66 -52.96
C GLY A 107 16.93 27.19 -52.87
N SER A 108 18.00 27.82 -53.39
CA SER A 108 18.26 29.26 -53.23
C SER A 108 17.44 30.19 -54.15
N ASN A 109 16.62 29.62 -55.04
CA ASN A 109 15.92 30.34 -56.11
C ASN A 109 14.47 30.69 -55.75
N ILE A 110 14.18 30.90 -54.47
CA ILE A 110 12.83 31.15 -53.96
C ILE A 110 12.61 32.65 -53.72
N ASP A 111 11.46 33.17 -54.15
CA ASP A 111 11.00 34.53 -53.84
C ASP A 111 9.66 34.47 -53.08
N GLN A 112 9.59 35.15 -51.93
CA GLN A 112 8.42 35.31 -51.06
C GLN A 112 7.63 34.02 -50.79
N ALA A 113 8.24 33.04 -50.11
CA ALA A 113 7.53 31.85 -49.68
C ALA A 113 6.48 32.14 -48.59
N ARG A 114 5.29 31.55 -48.74
CA ARG A 114 4.22 31.56 -47.73
C ARG A 114 3.80 30.12 -47.48
N TYR A 115 3.29 29.85 -46.27
CA TYR A 115 2.70 28.55 -45.98
C TYR A 115 1.39 28.67 -45.21
N GLU A 116 0.49 27.75 -45.53
CA GLU A 116 -0.71 27.43 -44.77
C GLU A 116 -0.46 26.08 -44.08
N ILE A 117 -0.96 25.89 -42.86
CA ILE A 117 -0.85 24.61 -42.12
C ILE A 117 -2.20 24.32 -41.47
N THR A 118 -2.62 23.05 -41.48
CA THR A 118 -3.85 22.61 -40.80
C THR A 118 -3.65 22.51 -39.29
N GLU A 119 -4.76 22.32 -38.58
CA GLU A 119 -4.75 21.76 -37.24
C GLU A 119 -4.11 20.35 -37.25
N PRO A 120 -3.53 19.90 -36.12
CA PRO A 120 -2.97 18.55 -36.01
C PRO A 120 -4.04 17.48 -36.23
N THR A 121 -3.68 16.43 -36.96
CA THR A 121 -4.39 15.15 -36.95
C THR A 121 -3.57 14.19 -36.11
N GLU A 122 -4.05 13.85 -34.92
CA GLU A 122 -3.43 12.80 -34.11
C GLU A 122 -3.82 11.42 -34.66
N VAL A 123 -2.81 10.61 -34.92
CA VAL A 123 -2.91 9.19 -35.26
C VAL A 123 -2.21 8.42 -34.15
N ILE A 124 -2.61 7.17 -33.91
CA ILE A 124 -2.21 6.29 -32.79
C ILE A 124 -0.72 6.44 -32.38
N MET A 125 0.19 6.60 -33.35
CA MET A 125 1.65 6.63 -33.13
C MET A 125 2.31 8.00 -33.40
N SER A 126 1.60 8.97 -33.99
CA SER A 126 2.20 10.23 -34.45
C SER A 126 1.19 11.37 -34.63
N THR A 127 1.65 12.61 -34.47
CA THR A 127 0.88 13.80 -34.84
C THR A 127 1.24 14.21 -36.27
N MET A 128 0.25 14.29 -37.16
CA MET A 128 0.41 14.75 -38.54
C MET A 128 -0.12 16.18 -38.71
N TYR A 129 0.53 16.97 -39.56
CA TYR A 129 0.06 18.28 -40.02
C TYR A 129 0.13 18.37 -41.53
N TYR A 130 -0.92 18.88 -42.18
CA TYR A 130 -0.89 19.15 -43.61
C TYR A 130 -0.47 20.60 -43.85
N ALA A 131 0.64 20.79 -44.57
CA ALA A 131 1.14 22.10 -44.94
C ALA A 131 1.07 22.33 -46.46
N CYS A 132 0.78 23.55 -46.88
CA CYS A 132 0.82 23.96 -48.28
C CYS A 132 1.78 25.15 -48.41
N VAL A 133 2.91 24.95 -49.08
CA VAL A 133 3.95 25.97 -49.29
C VAL A 133 3.82 26.51 -50.69
N LYS A 134 3.63 27.83 -50.82
CA LYS A 134 3.48 28.57 -52.07
C LYS A 134 4.61 29.58 -52.20
N PHE A 135 5.35 29.56 -53.30
CA PHE A 135 6.42 30.53 -53.56
C PHE A 135 6.57 30.83 -55.05
N LYS A 136 7.37 31.85 -55.39
CA LYS A 136 7.71 32.15 -56.79
C LYS A 136 9.16 31.77 -57.08
N ASN A 137 9.39 30.96 -58.10
CA ASN A 137 10.74 30.55 -58.50
C ASN A 137 11.42 31.68 -59.29
N ARG A 138 12.62 32.07 -58.85
CA ARG A 138 13.43 33.16 -59.41
C ARG A 138 14.04 32.84 -60.77
N LEU A 139 14.25 31.57 -61.10
CA LEU A 139 14.80 31.14 -62.40
C LEU A 139 13.73 31.02 -63.48
N THR A 140 12.57 30.44 -63.15
CA THR A 140 11.48 30.19 -64.11
C THR A 140 10.46 31.32 -64.14
N GLY A 141 10.39 32.16 -63.10
CA GLY A 141 9.37 33.19 -62.91
C GLY A 141 7.98 32.63 -62.57
N GLN A 142 7.84 31.32 -62.42
CA GLN A 142 6.56 30.63 -62.17
C GLN A 142 6.24 30.60 -60.67
N ASN A 143 4.95 30.50 -60.35
CA ASN A 143 4.50 30.19 -58.99
C ASN A 143 4.50 28.68 -58.80
N GLU A 144 5.15 28.20 -57.74
CA GLU A 144 5.22 26.79 -57.36
C GLU A 144 4.44 26.58 -56.06
N GLU A 145 3.78 25.42 -55.96
CA GLU A 145 2.98 25.02 -54.79
C GLU A 145 3.28 23.56 -54.43
N HIS A 146 3.78 23.35 -53.21
CA HIS A 146 4.05 22.03 -52.66
C HIS A 146 3.10 21.72 -51.50
N SER A 147 2.41 20.58 -51.59
CA SER A 147 1.59 20.04 -50.51
C SER A 147 2.42 19.01 -49.73
N ILE A 148 2.49 19.18 -48.42
CA ILE A 148 3.44 18.52 -47.52
C ILE A 148 2.68 17.92 -46.34
N ILE A 149 3.14 16.78 -45.85
CA ILE A 149 2.71 16.14 -44.60
C ILE A 149 3.89 16.23 -43.63
N LEU A 150 3.67 16.80 -42.45
CA LEU A 150 4.64 16.83 -41.35
C LEU A 150 4.24 15.79 -40.31
N LYS A 151 5.01 14.73 -40.16
CA LYS A 151 4.82 13.66 -39.16
C LYS A 151 5.80 13.91 -38.00
N ARG A 152 5.32 13.90 -36.75
CA ARG A 152 6.15 13.98 -35.53
C ARG A 152 5.68 13.01 -34.44
N PRO A 153 6.54 12.62 -33.47
CA PRO A 153 6.12 11.76 -32.36
C PRO A 153 4.93 12.37 -31.60
N ILE A 154 4.04 11.50 -31.10
CA ILE A 154 2.96 11.91 -30.19
C ILE A 154 3.58 12.59 -28.95
N GLN A 155 2.96 13.67 -28.47
CA GLN A 155 3.57 14.50 -27.42
C GLN A 155 3.35 13.95 -26.00
N ALA A 156 2.40 13.03 -25.81
CA ALA A 156 2.25 12.29 -24.56
C ALA A 156 3.41 11.31 -24.36
N GLU A 157 4.14 11.45 -23.25
CA GLU A 157 5.36 10.69 -22.98
C GLU A 157 5.12 9.18 -22.86
N VAL A 158 4.06 8.77 -22.16
CA VAL A 158 3.72 7.35 -22.01
C VAL A 158 3.34 6.70 -23.34
N TRP A 159 2.64 7.41 -24.23
CA TRP A 159 2.35 6.88 -25.57
C TRP A 159 3.62 6.70 -26.40
N ARG A 160 4.65 7.54 -26.23
CA ARG A 160 5.96 7.30 -26.86
C ARG A 160 6.70 6.12 -26.27
N GLN A 161 6.70 5.99 -24.94
CA GLN A 161 7.41 4.93 -24.21
C GLN A 161 6.79 3.55 -24.47
N MET A 162 5.47 3.40 -24.34
CA MET A 162 4.77 2.11 -24.57
C MET A 162 4.93 1.59 -26.01
N ASN A 163 5.13 2.50 -26.98
CA ASN A 163 5.19 2.15 -28.39
C ASN A 163 6.61 2.18 -28.99
N ASN A 164 7.65 2.49 -28.22
CA ASN A 164 8.99 2.75 -28.75
C ASN A 164 8.99 3.77 -29.91
N SER A 165 8.21 4.85 -29.81
CA SER A 165 8.04 5.82 -30.90
C SER A 165 9.37 6.43 -31.37
N ASP A 166 10.34 6.58 -30.47
CA ASP A 166 11.69 7.06 -30.79
C ASP A 166 12.39 6.13 -31.80
N PHE A 167 12.29 4.81 -31.61
CA PHE A 167 12.89 3.79 -32.48
C PHE A 167 12.14 3.74 -33.82
N GLN A 168 10.82 3.90 -33.80
CA GLN A 168 10.00 3.95 -35.01
C GLN A 168 10.34 5.15 -35.90
N PHE A 169 10.46 6.34 -35.30
CA PHE A 169 10.89 7.54 -36.02
C PHE A 169 12.35 7.44 -36.48
N HIS A 170 13.24 6.80 -35.71
CA HIS A 170 14.60 6.52 -36.15
C HIS A 170 14.63 5.68 -37.43
N ASN A 171 13.91 4.55 -37.46
CA ASN A 171 13.85 3.65 -38.62
C ASN A 171 13.23 4.32 -39.86
N GLU A 172 12.14 5.09 -39.71
CA GLU A 172 11.53 5.79 -40.85
C GLU A 172 12.42 6.94 -41.37
N ILE A 173 13.12 7.65 -40.47
CA ILE A 173 14.11 8.66 -40.86
C ILE A 173 15.30 8.00 -41.58
N LEU A 174 15.79 6.85 -41.11
CA LEU A 174 16.86 6.08 -41.73
C LEU A 174 16.47 5.63 -43.14
N PHE A 175 15.23 5.15 -43.34
CA PHE A 175 14.67 4.82 -44.65
C PHE A 175 14.78 5.99 -45.63
N TYR A 176 14.24 7.16 -45.28
CA TYR A 176 14.25 8.34 -46.16
C TYR A 176 15.63 8.99 -46.31
N ARG A 177 16.57 8.74 -45.38
CA ARG A 177 17.93 9.29 -45.41
C ARG A 177 18.91 8.44 -46.23
N MET A 178 18.77 7.10 -46.19
CA MET A 178 19.80 6.18 -46.71
C MET A 178 19.27 5.15 -47.71
N TYR A 179 17.96 4.84 -47.71
CA TYR A 179 17.40 3.83 -48.61
C TYR A 179 16.66 4.47 -49.79
N ALA A 180 15.64 5.30 -49.54
CA ALA A 180 14.81 5.91 -50.59
C ALA A 180 15.60 6.89 -51.48
N GLN A 181 15.33 6.85 -52.79
CA GLN A 181 15.88 7.79 -53.78
C GLN A 181 14.77 8.70 -54.36
N PRO A 182 15.08 9.93 -54.81
CA PRO A 182 14.07 10.94 -55.15
C PRO A 182 13.19 10.62 -56.38
N ASP A 183 13.61 9.69 -57.24
CA ASP A 183 12.96 9.28 -58.47
C ASP A 183 12.19 7.95 -58.35
N GLU A 184 12.18 7.33 -57.17
CA GLU A 184 11.46 6.09 -56.89
C GLU A 184 9.98 6.32 -56.55
N ASN A 185 9.21 5.22 -56.50
CA ASN A 185 7.76 5.24 -56.22
C ASN A 185 7.44 5.40 -54.72
N PHE A 186 8.07 6.36 -54.05
CA PHE A 186 7.80 6.74 -52.67
C PHE A 186 7.30 8.20 -52.59
N PRO A 187 6.73 8.64 -51.44
CA PRO A 187 6.55 10.06 -51.16
C PRO A 187 7.90 10.77 -51.12
N ARG A 188 8.04 11.89 -51.84
CA ARG A 188 9.29 12.66 -51.79
C ARG A 188 9.49 13.24 -50.38
N CYS A 189 10.60 12.91 -49.73
CA CYS A 189 11.01 13.54 -48.49
C CYS A 189 11.66 14.91 -48.76
N PHE A 190 11.19 15.95 -48.07
CA PHE A 190 11.74 17.31 -48.13
C PHE A 190 12.68 17.62 -46.97
N TYR A 191 12.40 17.07 -45.78
CA TYR A 191 13.18 17.33 -44.58
C TYR A 191 13.00 16.23 -43.54
N VAL A 192 14.08 15.88 -42.85
CA VAL A 192 14.07 15.08 -41.62
C VAL A 192 14.92 15.77 -40.56
N ASP A 193 14.44 15.79 -39.33
CA ASP A 193 15.23 16.13 -38.14
C ASP A 193 15.02 15.04 -37.10
N GLU A 194 16.11 14.61 -36.45
CA GLU A 194 16.11 13.49 -35.52
C GLU A 194 16.50 14.00 -34.14
N LYS A 195 15.50 14.10 -33.27
CA LYS A 195 15.58 14.70 -31.93
C LYS A 195 14.64 13.95 -30.98
N PRO A 196 14.97 12.69 -30.62
CA PRO A 196 14.21 11.96 -29.62
C PRO A 196 14.22 12.69 -28.27
N PRO A 197 13.16 12.58 -27.45
CA PRO A 197 11.99 11.74 -27.70
C PRO A 197 10.85 12.45 -28.47
N ALA A 198 10.73 13.78 -28.38
CA ALA A 198 9.50 14.49 -28.80
C ALA A 198 9.65 15.42 -30.02
N ASP A 199 10.88 15.75 -30.43
CA ASP A 199 11.20 16.83 -31.37
C ASP A 199 11.55 16.34 -32.79
N SER A 200 11.65 15.02 -33.00
CA SER A 200 11.86 14.43 -34.33
C SER A 200 10.74 14.82 -35.30
N VAL A 201 11.08 15.00 -36.59
CA VAL A 201 10.09 15.35 -37.63
C VAL A 201 10.48 14.79 -38.99
N ILE A 202 9.47 14.37 -39.74
CA ILE A 202 9.56 13.90 -41.13
C ILE A 202 8.61 14.74 -41.96
N ALA A 203 9.11 15.35 -43.05
CA ALA A 203 8.33 16.18 -43.96
C ALA A 203 8.26 15.52 -45.35
N LEU A 204 7.10 14.99 -45.70
CA LEU A 204 6.86 14.20 -46.91
C LEU A 204 5.94 14.91 -47.90
N GLU A 205 6.00 14.55 -49.17
CA GLU A 205 5.02 14.92 -50.19
C GLU A 205 3.62 14.38 -49.86
N ASN A 206 2.61 15.24 -49.93
CA ASN A 206 1.22 14.80 -50.00
C ASN A 206 0.92 14.30 -51.44
N VAL A 207 1.06 12.98 -51.63
CA VAL A 207 0.96 12.32 -52.93
C VAL A 207 -0.47 12.24 -53.51
N ASN A 208 -1.49 12.79 -52.84
CA ASN A 208 -2.86 12.86 -53.39
C ASN A 208 -2.89 13.59 -54.75
N LYS A 209 -2.02 14.58 -54.96
CA LYS A 209 -1.85 15.29 -56.25
C LYS A 209 -1.25 14.41 -57.37
N ARG A 210 -0.61 13.28 -57.04
CA ARG A 210 -0.13 12.24 -57.99
C ARG A 210 -1.23 11.21 -58.31
N GLY A 211 -2.42 11.32 -57.72
CA GLY A 211 -3.55 10.40 -57.91
C GLY A 211 -3.57 9.20 -56.96
N TYR A 212 -2.59 9.08 -56.06
CA TYR A 212 -2.54 8.03 -55.05
C TYR A 212 -3.47 8.37 -53.87
N CYS A 213 -4.36 7.45 -53.50
CA CYS A 213 -5.34 7.59 -52.42
C CYS A 213 -5.33 6.34 -51.51
N PRO A 214 -5.75 6.42 -50.23
CA PRO A 214 -5.87 5.25 -49.37
C PRO A 214 -6.80 4.16 -49.94
N CYS A 215 -6.56 2.90 -49.58
CA CYS A 215 -7.41 1.79 -50.01
C CYS A 215 -8.87 1.99 -49.56
N PRO A 216 -9.88 1.89 -50.45
CA PRO A 216 -11.28 1.99 -50.04
C PRO A 216 -11.80 0.77 -49.27
N HIS A 217 -11.03 -0.32 -49.18
CA HIS A 217 -11.40 -1.57 -48.53
C HIS A 217 -10.55 -1.81 -47.27
N LYS A 218 -11.18 -1.93 -46.09
CA LYS A 218 -10.48 -2.16 -44.81
C LYS A 218 -10.07 -3.63 -44.57
N TYR A 219 -10.81 -4.56 -45.17
CA TYR A 219 -10.58 -6.01 -45.15
C TYR A 219 -11.27 -6.62 -46.39
N ASN A 220 -10.98 -7.88 -46.72
CA ASN A 220 -11.43 -8.52 -47.98
C ASN A 220 -11.10 -7.67 -49.22
N VAL A 221 -9.85 -7.18 -49.28
CA VAL A 221 -9.34 -6.33 -50.36
C VAL A 221 -9.46 -7.07 -51.70
N PRO A 222 -10.05 -6.47 -52.76
CA PRO A 222 -10.19 -7.12 -54.05
C PRO A 222 -8.87 -7.56 -54.67
N LEU A 223 -8.95 -8.53 -55.59
CA LEU A 223 -7.78 -9.19 -56.14
C LEU A 223 -6.88 -8.22 -56.92
N GLU A 224 -7.45 -7.26 -57.66
CA GLU A 224 -6.69 -6.29 -58.44
C GLU A 224 -5.84 -5.34 -57.58
N TYR A 225 -6.37 -4.92 -56.41
CA TYR A 225 -5.62 -4.15 -55.41
C TYR A 225 -4.55 -5.02 -54.74
N THR A 226 -4.88 -6.28 -54.40
CA THR A 226 -3.95 -7.25 -53.84
C THR A 226 -2.78 -7.53 -54.80
N LEU A 227 -3.03 -7.73 -56.10
CA LEU A 227 -1.98 -7.95 -57.10
C LEU A 227 -1.11 -6.70 -57.30
N ALA A 228 -1.68 -5.49 -57.20
CA ALA A 228 -0.91 -4.25 -57.24
C ALA A 228 0.02 -4.11 -56.02
N ALA A 229 -0.51 -4.37 -54.81
CA ALA A 229 0.26 -4.35 -53.58
C ALA A 229 1.42 -5.38 -53.61
N MET A 230 1.14 -6.60 -54.06
CA MET A 230 2.14 -7.68 -54.16
C MET A 230 3.27 -7.37 -55.15
N ARG A 231 2.97 -6.72 -56.29
CA ARG A 231 4.01 -6.27 -57.21
C ARG A 231 4.89 -5.20 -56.56
N GLU A 232 4.30 -4.25 -55.85
CA GLU A 232 5.06 -3.14 -55.24
C GLU A 232 5.95 -3.62 -54.08
N ILE A 233 5.45 -4.47 -53.19
CA ILE A 233 6.29 -5.10 -52.14
C ILE A 233 7.33 -6.05 -52.75
N GLY A 234 7.03 -6.67 -53.91
CA GLY A 234 7.99 -7.43 -54.71
C GLY A 234 9.18 -6.59 -55.19
N ARG A 235 8.92 -5.40 -55.75
CA ARG A 235 9.96 -4.45 -56.14
C ARG A 235 10.72 -3.88 -54.93
N PHE A 236 10.02 -3.59 -53.84
CA PHE A 236 10.61 -3.12 -52.58
C PHE A 236 11.60 -4.14 -51.98
N HIS A 237 11.20 -5.41 -51.85
CA HIS A 237 12.09 -6.50 -51.44
C HIS A 237 13.21 -6.74 -52.45
N GLY A 238 12.90 -6.68 -53.74
CA GLY A 238 13.85 -6.76 -54.85
C GLY A 238 14.98 -5.75 -54.69
N LYS A 239 14.67 -4.48 -54.38
CA LYS A 239 15.66 -3.44 -54.07
C LYS A 239 16.56 -3.80 -52.89
N GLY A 240 16.00 -4.38 -51.83
CA GLY A 240 16.77 -4.79 -50.66
C GLY A 240 17.78 -5.88 -51.02
N TYR A 241 17.38 -6.85 -51.86
CA TYR A 241 18.30 -7.84 -52.42
C TYR A 241 19.35 -7.23 -53.36
N VAL A 242 18.96 -6.31 -54.25
CA VAL A 242 19.93 -5.58 -55.12
C VAL A 242 20.99 -4.87 -54.29
N MET A 243 20.59 -4.20 -53.20
CA MET A 243 21.54 -3.58 -52.28
C MET A 243 22.39 -4.62 -51.54
N LYS A 244 21.83 -5.73 -51.07
CA LYS A 244 22.59 -6.81 -50.40
C LYS A 244 23.64 -7.47 -51.32
N GLU A 245 23.34 -7.61 -52.61
CA GLU A 245 24.20 -8.23 -53.61
C GLU A 245 25.24 -7.25 -54.20
N LEU A 246 24.84 -6.04 -54.57
CA LEU A 246 25.69 -5.08 -55.31
C LEU A 246 26.30 -3.99 -54.41
N GLN A 247 25.72 -3.72 -53.25
CA GLN A 247 26.13 -2.64 -52.32
C GLN A 247 26.19 -3.15 -50.86
N LYS A 248 26.73 -4.36 -50.68
CA LYS A 248 26.66 -5.12 -49.43
C LYS A 248 27.04 -4.32 -48.18
N GLU A 249 28.08 -3.49 -48.26
CA GLU A 249 28.53 -2.64 -47.15
C GLU A 249 27.45 -1.61 -46.76
N ASN A 250 26.90 -0.87 -47.73
CA ASN A 250 25.80 0.08 -47.51
C ASN A 250 24.54 -0.60 -46.96
N PHE A 251 24.22 -1.81 -47.46
CA PHE A 251 23.06 -2.57 -47.00
C PHE A 251 23.21 -2.96 -45.52
N PHE A 252 24.35 -3.53 -45.13
CA PHE A 252 24.58 -3.93 -43.74
C PHE A 252 24.85 -2.75 -42.79
N ASP A 253 25.27 -1.58 -43.29
CA ASP A 253 25.30 -0.34 -42.52
C ASP A 253 23.87 0.13 -42.15
N ILE A 254 22.92 0.11 -43.10
CA ILE A 254 21.50 0.37 -42.80
C ILE A 254 20.98 -0.65 -41.78
N VAL A 255 21.19 -1.96 -42.01
CA VAL A 255 20.74 -3.02 -41.09
C VAL A 255 21.36 -2.87 -39.69
N GLY A 256 22.62 -2.45 -39.59
CA GLY A 256 23.29 -2.23 -38.31
C GLY A 256 22.84 -0.98 -37.54
N GLN A 257 22.12 -0.06 -38.19
CA GLN A 257 21.53 1.13 -37.56
C GLN A 257 20.07 0.91 -37.14
N LEU A 258 19.34 -0.05 -37.73
CA LEU A 258 17.94 -0.34 -37.37
C LEU A 258 17.76 -0.67 -35.88
N GLN A 259 16.69 -0.14 -35.31
CA GLN A 259 16.29 -0.37 -33.92
C GLN A 259 15.06 -1.28 -33.87
N ASP A 260 15.04 -2.26 -32.97
CA ASP A 260 13.91 -3.19 -32.86
C ASP A 260 12.75 -2.54 -32.09
N CYS A 261 11.69 -2.19 -32.81
CA CYS A 261 10.52 -1.53 -32.26
C CYS A 261 9.51 -2.49 -31.58
N ARG A 262 9.57 -3.81 -31.85
CA ARG A 262 8.50 -4.78 -31.54
C ARG A 262 8.95 -6.05 -30.80
N PHE A 263 10.22 -6.47 -30.93
CA PHE A 263 10.67 -7.83 -30.58
C PHE A 263 11.96 -7.88 -29.74
N ASP A 264 12.34 -6.78 -29.07
CA ASP A 264 13.59 -6.67 -28.30
C ASP A 264 13.75 -7.80 -27.27
N LYS A 265 14.80 -8.60 -27.48
CA LYS A 265 15.17 -9.75 -26.64
C LYS A 265 15.69 -9.34 -25.26
N THR A 266 16.12 -8.10 -25.05
CA THR A 266 16.67 -7.63 -23.76
C THR A 266 15.59 -7.24 -22.75
N MET A 267 14.37 -6.93 -23.20
CA MET A 267 13.18 -6.70 -22.35
C MET A 267 12.36 -7.98 -22.10
N SER A 268 12.88 -9.16 -22.47
CA SER A 268 12.15 -10.43 -22.48
C SER A 268 11.74 -11.01 -21.11
N SER A 269 12.06 -10.35 -19.99
CA SER A 269 11.72 -10.79 -18.63
C SER A 269 10.37 -10.29 -18.09
N THR A 270 9.69 -9.35 -18.77
CA THR A 270 8.47 -8.67 -18.25
C THR A 270 7.40 -8.39 -19.32
N ASN A 271 7.34 -9.17 -20.40
CA ASN A 271 6.65 -8.73 -21.62
C ASN A 271 5.13 -9.05 -21.65
N GLU A 272 4.27 -8.05 -21.39
CA GLU A 272 2.80 -8.12 -21.48
C GLU A 272 2.32 -8.52 -22.89
N PHE A 273 2.96 -7.94 -23.92
CA PHE A 273 2.64 -8.19 -25.33
C PHE A 273 2.84 -9.67 -25.71
N LYS A 274 3.81 -10.35 -25.10
CA LYS A 274 4.02 -11.80 -25.27
C LYS A 274 2.86 -12.63 -24.71
N LEU A 275 2.33 -12.27 -23.54
CA LEU A 275 1.16 -12.95 -22.95
C LEU A 275 -0.08 -12.75 -23.82
N LEU A 276 -0.31 -11.53 -24.28
CA LEU A 276 -1.41 -11.16 -25.18
C LEU A 276 -1.35 -11.90 -26.53
N ILE A 277 -0.16 -12.02 -27.13
CA ILE A 277 0.06 -12.80 -28.35
C ILE A 277 -0.22 -14.29 -28.11
N ASN A 278 0.32 -14.86 -27.03
CA ASN A 278 0.18 -16.28 -26.72
C ASN A 278 -1.30 -16.66 -26.45
N SER A 279 -2.04 -15.85 -25.69
CA SER A 279 -3.46 -16.13 -25.38
C SER A 279 -4.37 -15.96 -26.59
N GLN A 280 -4.14 -14.95 -27.44
CA GLN A 280 -4.98 -14.71 -28.61
C GLN A 280 -4.73 -15.74 -29.72
N ALA A 281 -3.55 -16.34 -29.78
CA ALA A 281 -3.20 -17.36 -30.75
C ALA A 281 -3.95 -18.70 -30.54
N THR A 282 -4.25 -19.11 -29.30
CA THR A 282 -4.92 -20.40 -29.02
C THR A 282 -6.41 -20.42 -29.34
N ARG A 283 -7.07 -19.25 -29.41
CA ARG A 283 -8.52 -19.11 -29.63
C ARG A 283 -9.07 -19.86 -30.85
N ALA A 284 -8.28 -19.94 -31.93
CA ALA A 284 -8.67 -20.72 -33.11
C ALA A 284 -8.67 -22.24 -32.85
N VAL A 285 -7.75 -22.72 -32.00
CA VAL A 285 -7.65 -24.13 -31.62
C VAL A 285 -8.80 -24.53 -30.68
N GLU A 286 -9.20 -23.64 -29.77
CA GLU A 286 -10.39 -23.81 -28.92
C GLU A 286 -11.67 -23.94 -29.77
N TYR A 287 -11.81 -23.11 -30.81
CA TYR A 287 -12.91 -23.21 -31.76
C TYR A 287 -12.89 -24.55 -32.52
N LEU A 288 -11.74 -24.96 -33.05
CA LEU A 288 -11.61 -26.24 -33.76
C LEU A 288 -11.92 -27.44 -32.85
N ARG A 289 -11.40 -27.43 -31.62
CA ARG A 289 -11.62 -28.48 -30.61
C ARG A 289 -13.09 -28.60 -30.19
N SER A 290 -13.82 -27.48 -30.15
CA SER A 290 -15.27 -27.44 -29.83
C SER A 290 -16.19 -27.79 -31.00
N HIS A 291 -15.66 -27.96 -32.21
CA HIS A 291 -16.41 -28.33 -33.43
C HIS A 291 -15.94 -29.67 -34.03
N ASP A 292 -15.47 -30.60 -33.19
CA ASP A 292 -15.07 -31.97 -33.54
C ASP A 292 -14.02 -32.10 -34.68
N HIS A 293 -13.13 -31.11 -34.82
CA HIS A 293 -11.97 -31.22 -35.71
C HIS A 293 -10.88 -32.16 -35.14
N ASP A 294 -9.95 -32.60 -36.00
CA ASP A 294 -8.92 -33.59 -35.65
C ASP A 294 -8.15 -33.20 -34.37
N THR A 295 -8.25 -34.06 -33.35
CA THR A 295 -7.70 -33.79 -32.02
C THR A 295 -6.18 -33.78 -32.02
N ILE A 296 -5.53 -34.62 -32.83
CA ILE A 296 -4.06 -34.68 -32.95
C ILE A 296 -3.51 -33.38 -33.55
N PHE A 297 -4.21 -32.81 -34.53
CA PHE A 297 -3.92 -31.49 -35.07
C PHE A 297 -4.13 -30.39 -34.01
N CYS A 298 -5.26 -30.41 -33.30
CA CYS A 298 -5.55 -29.43 -32.24
C CYS A 298 -4.47 -29.45 -31.15
N ASP A 299 -4.13 -30.62 -30.61
CA ASP A 299 -3.12 -30.77 -29.55
C ASP A 299 -1.73 -30.25 -30.01
N LYS A 300 -1.34 -30.49 -31.27
CA LYS A 300 -0.09 -29.96 -31.83
C LYS A 300 -0.12 -28.44 -32.01
N MET A 301 -1.23 -27.88 -32.48
CA MET A 301 -1.36 -26.44 -32.67
C MET A 301 -1.45 -25.70 -31.32
N GLU A 302 -2.10 -26.28 -30.31
CA GLU A 302 -2.15 -25.72 -28.96
C GLU A 302 -0.76 -25.69 -28.32
N ALA A 303 0.01 -26.78 -28.45
CA ALA A 303 1.39 -26.85 -27.94
C ALA A 303 2.33 -25.83 -28.61
N LEU A 304 2.10 -25.47 -29.88
CA LEU A 304 2.88 -24.45 -30.59
C LEU A 304 2.40 -23.02 -30.26
N LEU A 305 1.09 -22.79 -30.27
CA LEU A 305 0.50 -21.46 -30.16
C LEU A 305 0.39 -20.94 -28.72
N SER A 306 0.38 -21.83 -27.72
CA SER A 306 0.51 -21.45 -26.30
C SER A 306 1.83 -20.73 -25.97
N ASN A 307 2.85 -20.83 -26.84
CA ASN A 307 4.01 -19.95 -26.84
C ASN A 307 4.30 -19.31 -28.21
N ALA A 308 3.24 -18.91 -28.93
CA ALA A 308 3.30 -18.30 -30.25
C ALA A 308 4.34 -17.17 -30.42
N PHE A 309 4.55 -16.35 -29.39
CA PHE A 309 5.53 -15.27 -29.42
C PHE A 309 6.96 -15.79 -29.64
N ASP A 310 7.49 -16.64 -28.75
CA ASP A 310 8.86 -17.16 -28.91
C ASP A 310 8.95 -18.18 -30.05
N GLU A 311 7.99 -19.11 -30.13
CA GLU A 311 8.07 -20.29 -30.99
C GLU A 311 7.72 -20.00 -32.45
N VAL A 312 6.96 -18.92 -32.71
CA VAL A 312 6.59 -18.53 -34.08
C VAL A 312 7.06 -17.11 -34.41
N MET A 313 6.74 -16.09 -33.61
CA MET A 313 7.07 -14.71 -33.99
C MET A 313 8.58 -14.47 -34.00
N ILE A 314 9.26 -14.67 -32.86
CA ILE A 314 10.71 -14.44 -32.74
C ILE A 314 11.50 -15.29 -33.75
N LYS A 315 11.16 -16.58 -33.90
CA LYS A 315 11.81 -17.48 -34.88
C LYS A 315 11.49 -17.17 -36.35
N THR A 316 10.42 -16.42 -36.64
CA THR A 316 10.12 -15.97 -38.01
C THR A 316 10.84 -14.67 -38.34
N VAL A 317 10.94 -13.72 -37.38
CA VAL A 317 11.61 -12.45 -37.64
C VAL A 317 13.13 -12.58 -37.70
N GLU A 318 13.72 -13.63 -37.13
CA GLU A 318 15.15 -13.93 -37.26
C GLU A 318 15.57 -14.10 -38.74
N PRO A 319 16.65 -13.42 -39.19
CA PRO A 319 17.12 -13.50 -40.58
C PRO A 319 17.47 -14.92 -41.03
N LEU A 320 16.71 -15.44 -42.00
CA LEU A 320 17.05 -16.63 -42.78
C LEU A 320 17.80 -16.22 -44.05
N GLU A 321 19.11 -16.49 -44.12
CA GLU A 321 19.89 -16.30 -45.36
C GLU A 321 19.76 -17.51 -46.31
N PRO A 322 19.75 -17.32 -47.64
CA PRO A 322 19.92 -16.04 -48.36
C PRO A 322 18.64 -15.20 -48.48
N LEU A 323 17.50 -15.70 -48.01
CA LEU A 323 16.15 -15.16 -48.23
C LEU A 323 15.79 -13.92 -47.38
N SER A 324 16.72 -13.32 -46.64
CA SER A 324 16.41 -12.11 -45.86
C SER A 324 16.72 -10.84 -46.63
N THR A 325 15.84 -9.86 -46.46
CA THR A 325 15.89 -8.54 -47.10
C THR A 325 15.35 -7.50 -46.13
N LEU A 326 15.30 -6.23 -46.53
CA LEU A 326 14.58 -5.22 -45.77
C LEU A 326 13.07 -5.39 -46.02
N CYS A 327 12.36 -5.78 -44.96
CA CYS A 327 10.91 -5.93 -44.90
C CYS A 327 10.29 -4.65 -44.34
N HIS A 328 9.10 -4.30 -44.81
CA HIS A 328 8.32 -3.15 -44.35
C HIS A 328 7.88 -3.32 -42.88
N GLY A 329 7.64 -4.56 -42.45
CA GLY A 329 7.30 -4.93 -41.07
C GLY A 329 5.86 -4.60 -40.64
N ASP A 330 5.12 -3.85 -41.47
CA ASP A 330 3.73 -3.45 -41.24
C ASP A 330 2.96 -3.32 -42.55
N PHE A 331 3.14 -4.29 -43.46
CA PHE A 331 2.53 -4.30 -44.78
C PHE A 331 1.00 -4.55 -44.71
N THR A 332 0.24 -3.48 -44.43
CA THR A 332 -1.22 -3.48 -44.25
C THR A 332 -1.91 -2.46 -45.19
N PRO A 333 -3.24 -2.52 -45.42
CA PRO A 333 -3.92 -1.65 -46.39
C PRO A 333 -3.89 -0.16 -46.05
N ASN A 334 -3.66 0.20 -44.78
CA ASN A 334 -3.53 1.58 -44.34
C ASN A 334 -2.19 2.20 -44.76
N ASN A 335 -1.16 1.37 -44.94
CA ASN A 335 0.20 1.76 -45.30
C ASN A 335 0.46 1.64 -46.82
N ILE A 336 -0.61 1.48 -47.60
CA ILE A 336 -0.54 1.34 -49.07
C ILE A 336 -1.55 2.29 -49.71
N LEU A 337 -1.03 3.20 -50.54
CA LEU A 337 -1.85 4.10 -51.35
C LEU A 337 -1.99 3.53 -52.76
N PHE A 338 -3.17 3.69 -53.36
CA PHE A 338 -3.52 3.16 -54.67
C PHE A 338 -3.88 4.26 -55.66
N LYS A 339 -3.51 4.06 -56.92
CA LYS A 339 -3.89 4.89 -58.07
C LYS A 339 -4.42 3.99 -59.17
N THR A 340 -5.59 4.30 -59.72
CA THR A 340 -6.09 3.66 -60.94
C THR A 340 -5.49 4.35 -62.17
N GLU A 341 -4.89 3.58 -63.08
CA GLU A 341 -4.38 4.07 -64.37
C GLU A 341 -5.49 4.07 -65.44
N ASP A 342 -5.23 4.72 -66.58
CA ASP A 342 -6.21 4.88 -67.68
C ASP A 342 -6.72 3.56 -68.27
N ASP A 343 -5.98 2.45 -68.09
CA ASP A 343 -6.37 1.10 -68.51
C ASP A 343 -7.14 0.30 -67.44
N GLY A 344 -7.42 0.93 -66.30
CA GLY A 344 -8.11 0.33 -65.15
C GLY A 344 -7.21 -0.47 -64.20
N GLN A 345 -5.91 -0.61 -64.49
CA GLN A 345 -4.99 -1.27 -63.55
C GLN A 345 -4.74 -0.42 -62.31
N GLN A 346 -4.63 -1.08 -61.16
CA GLN A 346 -4.21 -0.42 -59.91
C GLN A 346 -2.67 -0.39 -59.83
N ARG A 347 -2.12 0.76 -59.47
CA ARG A 347 -0.75 0.95 -58.99
C ARG A 347 -0.79 1.14 -57.47
N ALA A 348 0.19 0.59 -56.77
CA ALA A 348 0.36 0.77 -55.34
C ALA A 348 1.58 1.66 -55.05
N MET A 349 1.61 2.25 -53.85
CA MET A 349 2.74 2.99 -53.28
C MET A 349 2.79 2.67 -51.79
N LEU A 350 3.97 2.31 -51.29
CA LEU A 350 4.20 2.00 -49.87
C LEU A 350 4.51 3.28 -49.10
N ILE A 351 3.98 3.40 -47.88
CA ILE A 351 4.19 4.52 -46.95
C ILE A 351 4.36 3.99 -45.51
N ASP A 352 4.85 4.85 -44.61
CA ASP A 352 5.04 4.53 -43.17
C ASP A 352 6.04 3.39 -42.88
N PHE A 353 7.33 3.70 -43.04
CA PHE A 353 8.43 2.74 -42.84
C PHE A 353 8.93 2.69 -41.38
N ALA A 354 8.06 3.04 -40.41
CA ALA A 354 8.35 3.05 -38.97
C ALA A 354 8.84 1.70 -38.41
N LEU A 355 8.48 0.61 -39.07
CA LEU A 355 8.69 -0.77 -38.61
C LEU A 355 9.60 -1.56 -39.56
N LEU A 356 10.37 -0.85 -40.38
CA LEU A 356 11.39 -1.40 -41.27
C LEU A 356 12.33 -2.33 -40.50
N GLY A 357 12.48 -3.57 -40.99
CA GLY A 357 13.28 -4.60 -40.32
C GLY A 357 14.03 -5.49 -41.30
N TYR A 358 15.16 -6.05 -40.89
CA TYR A 358 15.89 -7.04 -41.69
C TYR A 358 15.39 -8.44 -41.35
N SER A 359 14.68 -9.08 -42.28
CA SER A 359 14.01 -10.37 -42.04
C SER A 359 13.64 -11.08 -43.35
N THR A 360 12.96 -12.22 -43.26
CA THR A 360 12.32 -12.87 -44.41
C THR A 360 11.11 -12.08 -44.92
N PRO A 361 10.91 -11.96 -46.25
CA PRO A 361 9.68 -11.46 -46.88
C PRO A 361 8.37 -12.04 -46.33
N VAL A 362 8.41 -13.21 -45.70
CA VAL A 362 7.23 -13.87 -45.12
C VAL A 362 6.58 -13.02 -44.02
N VAL A 363 7.33 -12.16 -43.33
CA VAL A 363 6.80 -11.19 -42.36
C VAL A 363 5.72 -10.30 -42.99
N ASP A 364 6.00 -9.72 -44.15
CA ASP A 364 5.04 -8.85 -44.85
C ASP A 364 3.98 -9.66 -45.62
N LEU A 365 4.41 -10.70 -46.34
CA LEU A 365 3.52 -11.49 -47.20
C LEU A 365 2.44 -12.23 -46.40
N SER A 366 2.80 -12.83 -45.25
CA SER A 366 1.83 -13.53 -44.41
C SER A 366 0.90 -12.55 -43.67
N THR A 367 1.43 -11.43 -43.18
CA THR A 367 0.64 -10.34 -42.57
C THR A 367 -0.45 -9.86 -43.53
N TYR A 368 -0.08 -9.48 -44.77
CA TYR A 368 -1.04 -9.01 -45.76
C TYR A 368 -2.05 -10.10 -46.13
N LEU A 369 -1.60 -11.32 -46.44
CA LEU A 369 -2.51 -12.40 -46.82
C LEU A 369 -3.53 -12.73 -45.72
N CYS A 370 -3.10 -12.76 -44.46
CA CYS A 370 -3.98 -13.09 -43.34
C CYS A 370 -4.97 -11.97 -43.00
N LEU A 371 -4.56 -10.70 -43.02
CA LEU A 371 -5.42 -9.55 -42.71
C LEU A 371 -6.31 -9.09 -43.88
N CYS A 372 -5.78 -9.07 -45.09
CA CYS A 372 -6.39 -8.37 -46.23
C CYS A 372 -7.25 -9.29 -47.10
N CYS A 373 -6.82 -10.53 -47.32
CA CYS A 373 -7.48 -11.45 -48.26
C CYS A 373 -8.59 -12.26 -47.59
N SER A 374 -9.73 -12.40 -48.29
CA SER A 374 -10.78 -13.34 -47.88
C SER A 374 -10.29 -14.79 -47.93
N THR A 375 -10.98 -15.70 -47.23
CA THR A 375 -10.67 -17.14 -47.27
C THR A 375 -10.73 -17.70 -48.69
N GLU A 376 -11.74 -17.32 -49.47
CA GLU A 376 -11.89 -17.73 -50.87
C GLU A 376 -10.70 -17.28 -51.75
N VAL A 377 -10.21 -16.06 -51.56
CA VAL A 377 -9.03 -15.54 -52.27
C VAL A 377 -7.76 -16.26 -51.80
N LYS A 378 -7.60 -16.52 -50.50
CA LYS A 378 -6.48 -17.30 -49.97
C LYS A 378 -6.46 -18.73 -50.52
N GLU A 379 -7.59 -19.40 -50.66
CA GLU A 379 -7.65 -20.78 -51.16
C GLU A 379 -7.47 -20.85 -52.68
N ASN A 380 -8.20 -20.02 -53.44
CA ASN A 380 -8.27 -20.16 -54.90
C ASN A 380 -7.23 -19.33 -55.66
N LYS A 381 -6.64 -18.29 -55.03
CA LYS A 381 -5.77 -17.31 -55.70
C LYS A 381 -4.36 -17.18 -55.13
N PHE A 382 -3.99 -17.92 -54.07
CA PHE A 382 -2.65 -17.87 -53.47
C PHE A 382 -1.51 -17.94 -54.49
N SER A 383 -1.54 -18.88 -55.44
CA SER A 383 -0.47 -19.00 -56.45
C SER A 383 -0.43 -17.84 -57.44
N GLU A 384 -1.55 -17.18 -57.72
CA GLU A 384 -1.61 -15.98 -58.58
C GLU A 384 -1.00 -14.77 -57.86
N ILE A 385 -1.33 -14.63 -56.57
CA ILE A 385 -0.84 -13.58 -55.68
C ILE A 385 0.67 -13.71 -55.44
N MET A 386 1.14 -14.91 -55.09
CA MET A 386 2.57 -15.17 -54.88
C MET A 386 3.40 -15.05 -56.16
N ARG A 387 2.84 -15.36 -57.34
CA ARG A 387 3.50 -15.09 -58.63
C ARG A 387 3.61 -13.59 -58.90
N ALA A 388 2.56 -12.81 -58.66
CA ALA A 388 2.62 -11.36 -58.84
C ALA A 388 3.71 -10.70 -57.97
N TYR A 389 3.95 -11.23 -56.76
CA TYR A 389 5.09 -10.85 -55.93
C TYR A 389 6.44 -11.29 -56.52
N HIS A 390 6.62 -12.60 -56.76
CA HIS A 390 7.88 -13.17 -57.24
C HIS A 390 8.31 -12.61 -58.59
N ASP A 391 7.38 -12.45 -59.53
CA ASP A 391 7.68 -12.01 -60.89
C ASP A 391 8.13 -10.55 -60.91
N ALA A 392 7.52 -9.68 -60.08
CA ALA A 392 7.94 -8.29 -59.91
C ALA A 392 9.30 -8.16 -59.18
N LEU A 393 9.54 -9.00 -58.17
CA LEU A 393 10.85 -9.12 -57.50
C LEU A 393 11.94 -9.55 -58.49
N LYS A 394 11.66 -10.57 -59.30
CA LYS A 394 12.58 -11.12 -60.31
C LYS A 394 12.84 -10.13 -61.45
N GLU A 395 11.81 -9.42 -61.90
CA GLU A 395 11.94 -8.31 -62.85
C GLU A 395 12.90 -7.25 -62.31
N TYR A 396 12.69 -6.77 -61.07
CA TYR A 396 13.55 -5.77 -60.44
C TYR A 396 15.02 -6.24 -60.29
N LEU A 397 15.24 -7.50 -59.88
CA LEU A 397 16.60 -8.07 -59.78
C LEU A 397 17.32 -8.07 -61.15
N LEU A 398 16.62 -8.48 -62.21
CA LEU A 398 17.18 -8.55 -63.56
C LEU A 398 17.38 -7.16 -64.17
N GLU A 399 16.47 -6.21 -63.94
CA GLU A 399 16.62 -4.79 -64.31
C GLU A 399 17.88 -4.18 -63.68
N ALA A 400 18.19 -4.53 -62.43
CA ALA A 400 19.37 -4.06 -61.70
C ALA A 400 20.67 -4.86 -62.00
N GLY A 401 20.61 -5.91 -62.82
CA GLY A 401 21.77 -6.72 -63.20
C GLY A 401 22.16 -7.83 -62.21
N VAL A 402 21.26 -8.24 -61.30
CA VAL A 402 21.42 -9.42 -60.45
C VAL A 402 20.88 -10.66 -61.18
N TRP A 403 21.78 -11.38 -61.85
CA TRP A 403 21.41 -12.52 -62.72
C TRP A 403 21.23 -13.85 -61.97
N ASP A 404 21.87 -14.03 -60.81
CA ASP A 404 21.74 -15.23 -59.97
C ASP A 404 20.48 -15.14 -59.09
N VAL A 405 19.33 -15.35 -59.72
CA VAL A 405 18.01 -15.29 -59.09
C VAL A 405 17.52 -16.64 -58.56
N GLU A 406 18.28 -17.74 -58.74
CA GLU A 406 17.82 -19.10 -58.40
C GLU A 406 17.66 -19.29 -56.89
N LYS A 407 18.52 -18.64 -56.10
CA LYS A 407 18.40 -18.49 -54.63
C LYS A 407 17.16 -17.73 -54.17
N TYR A 408 16.47 -17.03 -55.08
CA TYR A 408 15.23 -16.29 -54.87
C TYR A 408 14.07 -16.87 -55.70
N SER A 409 14.16 -18.15 -56.09
CA SER A 409 13.14 -18.84 -56.87
C SER A 409 11.76 -18.82 -56.20
N TYR A 410 10.72 -18.93 -57.03
CA TYR A 410 9.33 -19.07 -56.59
C TYR A 410 9.16 -20.22 -55.59
N GLU A 411 9.86 -21.33 -55.84
CA GLU A 411 9.91 -22.51 -54.97
C GLU A 411 10.52 -22.16 -53.61
N ALA A 412 11.70 -21.53 -53.56
CA ALA A 412 12.36 -21.15 -52.31
C ALA A 412 11.52 -20.16 -51.46
N LEU A 413 10.94 -19.15 -52.09
CA LEU A 413 10.05 -18.19 -51.43
C LEU A 413 8.72 -18.81 -50.97
N THR A 414 8.21 -19.81 -51.70
CA THR A 414 7.01 -20.56 -51.29
C THR A 414 7.31 -21.51 -50.13
N ASP A 415 8.48 -22.15 -50.10
CA ASP A 415 8.92 -22.99 -48.98
C ASP A 415 9.17 -22.16 -47.72
N ASP A 416 9.73 -20.96 -47.86
CA ASP A 416 9.87 -20.04 -46.73
C ASP A 416 8.49 -19.57 -46.21
N TYR A 417 7.54 -19.29 -47.10
CA TYR A 417 6.16 -19.01 -46.70
C TYR A 417 5.51 -20.18 -45.94
N ARG A 418 5.77 -21.43 -46.36
CA ARG A 418 5.30 -22.63 -45.62
C ARG A 418 5.92 -22.72 -44.22
N ARG A 419 7.17 -22.27 -44.05
CA ARG A 419 7.88 -22.25 -42.77
C ARG A 419 7.35 -21.15 -41.82
N GLY A 420 7.24 -19.92 -42.30
CA GLY A 420 6.93 -18.75 -41.47
C GLY A 420 5.48 -18.26 -41.49
N GLY A 421 4.61 -18.82 -42.34
CA GLY A 421 3.26 -18.28 -42.60
C GLY A 421 2.31 -18.19 -41.39
N LEU A 422 2.61 -18.89 -40.29
CA LEU A 422 1.88 -18.72 -39.03
C LEU A 422 2.09 -17.35 -38.36
N PHE A 423 3.14 -16.60 -38.74
CA PHE A 423 3.36 -15.22 -38.30
C PHE A 423 2.16 -14.34 -38.62
N GLY A 424 1.72 -14.31 -39.89
CA GLY A 424 0.54 -13.58 -40.32
C GLY A 424 -0.76 -14.05 -39.65
N PHE A 425 -0.87 -15.33 -39.31
CA PHE A 425 -2.01 -15.84 -38.53
C PHE A 425 -2.04 -15.24 -37.12
N ILE A 426 -0.88 -15.11 -36.44
CA ILE A 426 -0.78 -14.51 -35.11
C ILE A 426 -1.09 -13.00 -35.14
N ILE A 427 -0.58 -12.28 -36.15
CA ILE A 427 -0.95 -10.88 -36.37
C ILE A 427 -2.47 -10.76 -36.61
N ALA A 428 -3.06 -11.67 -37.39
CA ALA A 428 -4.50 -11.65 -37.67
C ALA A 428 -5.38 -12.07 -36.47
N SER A 429 -4.97 -13.01 -35.62
CA SER A 429 -5.76 -13.38 -34.43
C SER A 429 -5.92 -12.21 -33.46
N PHE A 430 -4.96 -11.28 -33.47
CA PHE A 430 -5.02 -10.02 -32.71
C PHE A 430 -5.78 -8.89 -33.45
N PHE A 431 -5.40 -8.54 -34.68
CA PHE A 431 -5.93 -7.35 -35.37
C PHE A 431 -7.24 -7.57 -36.14
N LEU A 432 -7.51 -8.78 -36.65
CA LEU A 432 -8.67 -9.03 -37.52
C LEU A 432 -10.03 -8.75 -36.83
N PRO A 433 -10.26 -9.09 -35.53
CA PRO A 433 -11.49 -8.70 -34.83
C PRO A 433 -11.73 -7.18 -34.83
N HIS A 434 -10.68 -6.39 -34.65
CA HIS A 434 -10.74 -4.93 -34.67
C HIS A 434 -11.05 -4.39 -36.08
N LEU A 435 -10.37 -4.91 -37.12
CA LEU A 435 -10.58 -4.52 -38.52
C LEU A 435 -12.00 -4.83 -39.01
N MET A 436 -12.52 -6.01 -38.69
CA MET A 436 -13.87 -6.45 -39.07
C MET A 436 -14.99 -5.75 -38.29
N GLY A 437 -14.65 -4.99 -37.24
CA GLY A 437 -15.64 -4.38 -36.36
C GLY A 437 -16.27 -5.33 -35.34
N TYR A 438 -15.79 -6.56 -35.19
CA TYR A 438 -16.19 -7.44 -34.07
C TYR A 438 -15.57 -7.01 -32.74
N GLY A 439 -14.59 -6.10 -32.76
CA GLY A 439 -14.21 -5.27 -31.61
C GLY A 439 -15.16 -4.08 -31.34
N ARG A 440 -16.12 -3.76 -32.23
CA ARG A 440 -17.06 -2.63 -32.03
C ARG A 440 -18.34 -2.99 -31.28
N ASP A 441 -18.59 -4.27 -31.01
CA ASP A 441 -19.60 -4.69 -30.01
C ASP A 441 -19.03 -4.75 -28.58
N ARG A 442 -17.71 -4.47 -28.40
CA ARG A 442 -17.09 -4.13 -27.11
C ARG A 442 -15.92 -3.14 -27.27
N GLN A 443 -16.23 -1.85 -27.15
CA GLN A 443 -15.42 -0.93 -26.33
C GLN A 443 -13.99 -0.57 -26.79
N TYR A 444 -13.72 -0.25 -28.07
CA TYR A 444 -12.39 0.26 -28.48
C TYR A 444 -12.34 1.35 -29.58
N ASP A 445 -13.41 2.11 -29.83
CA ASP A 445 -13.39 3.30 -30.72
C ASP A 445 -13.29 4.62 -29.92
N ASP A 446 -12.15 4.89 -29.25
CA ASP A 446 -11.91 6.22 -28.60
C ASP A 446 -10.41 6.62 -28.43
N TRP A 447 -9.50 6.07 -29.25
CA TRP A 447 -8.04 6.26 -29.10
C TRP A 447 -7.40 7.10 -30.23
N GLY A 448 -7.98 8.27 -30.47
CA GLY A 448 -7.35 9.28 -31.33
C GLY A 448 -8.31 10.28 -31.93
N THR A 449 -8.81 11.24 -31.12
CA THR A 449 -9.09 12.66 -31.47
C THR A 449 -9.95 13.36 -30.41
N MET A 450 -9.33 13.91 -29.35
CA MET A 450 -10.06 14.79 -28.42
C MET A 450 -10.59 16.07 -29.08
N ASP A 451 -10.03 16.49 -30.22
CA ASP A 451 -10.52 17.66 -30.97
C ASP A 451 -11.58 17.31 -32.04
N ALA A 452 -11.60 16.10 -32.60
CA ALA A 452 -12.73 15.68 -33.45
C ALA A 452 -14.00 15.43 -32.61
N LEU A 453 -13.87 14.95 -31.36
CA LEU A 453 -15.01 14.89 -30.43
C LEU A 453 -15.59 16.28 -30.07
N LYS A 454 -14.77 17.34 -30.07
CA LYS A 454 -15.28 18.73 -29.91
C LYS A 454 -16.02 19.22 -31.15
N LEU A 455 -15.60 18.79 -32.35
CA LEU A 455 -16.17 19.23 -33.62
C LEU A 455 -17.36 18.38 -34.12
N LEU A 456 -17.46 17.10 -33.71
CA LEU A 456 -18.52 16.18 -34.13
C LEU A 456 -19.70 16.06 -33.14
N LYS A 457 -19.60 16.62 -31.92
CA LYS A 457 -20.69 16.58 -30.92
C LYS A 457 -21.18 17.95 -30.47
N GLN A 458 -20.83 19.04 -31.14
CA GLN A 458 -21.34 20.36 -30.75
C GLN A 458 -22.85 20.46 -31.04
N ASP A 459 -23.33 19.93 -32.16
CA ASP A 459 -24.76 19.85 -32.47
C ASP A 459 -25.49 18.84 -31.56
N ASP A 460 -24.98 17.59 -31.42
CA ASP A 460 -25.53 16.58 -30.49
C ASP A 460 -25.67 17.10 -29.05
N PHE A 461 -24.67 17.83 -28.54
CA PHE A 461 -24.74 18.41 -27.20
C PHE A 461 -25.79 19.52 -27.10
N GLN A 462 -25.94 20.35 -28.13
CA GLN A 462 -26.95 21.41 -28.15
C GLN A 462 -28.38 20.85 -28.29
N GLU A 463 -28.58 19.76 -29.04
CA GLU A 463 -29.86 19.05 -29.06
C GLU A 463 -30.16 18.37 -27.71
N TRP A 464 -29.20 17.63 -27.15
CA TRP A 464 -29.33 16.96 -25.86
C TRP A 464 -29.63 17.95 -24.71
N ILE A 465 -28.84 19.03 -24.57
CA ILE A 465 -29.06 20.01 -23.50
C ILE A 465 -30.41 20.71 -23.66
N LYS A 466 -30.90 20.90 -24.89
CA LYS A 466 -32.21 21.48 -25.17
C LYS A 466 -33.34 20.52 -24.80
N GLU A 467 -33.23 19.22 -25.09
CA GLU A 467 -34.21 18.20 -24.64
C GLU A 467 -34.27 18.15 -23.10
N VAL A 468 -33.10 18.05 -22.45
CA VAL A 468 -32.98 17.96 -20.99
C VAL A 468 -33.50 19.24 -20.32
N MET A 469 -33.10 20.43 -20.80
CA MET A 469 -33.58 21.69 -20.22
C MET A 469 -35.08 21.88 -20.46
N SER A 470 -35.64 21.51 -21.61
CA SER A 470 -37.09 21.54 -21.83
C SER A 470 -37.81 20.66 -20.81
N SER A 471 -37.32 19.43 -20.61
CA SER A 471 -37.84 18.49 -19.60
C SER A 471 -37.77 19.05 -18.17
N ILE A 472 -36.69 19.75 -17.81
CA ILE A 472 -36.53 20.42 -16.50
C ILE A 472 -37.55 21.57 -16.36
N ILE A 473 -37.70 22.41 -17.38
CA ILE A 473 -38.60 23.57 -17.36
C ILE A 473 -40.07 23.14 -17.29
N GLU A 474 -40.44 22.07 -18.01
CA GLU A 474 -41.78 21.45 -17.95
C GLU A 474 -42.07 20.86 -16.55
N ASN A 475 -41.11 20.15 -15.94
CA ASN A 475 -41.27 19.61 -14.58
C ASN A 475 -41.45 20.69 -13.51
N LEU A 476 -40.80 21.85 -13.68
CA LEU A 476 -41.02 23.04 -12.84
C LEU A 476 -42.38 23.73 -13.14
N GLY A 477 -43.01 23.39 -14.27
CA GLY A 477 -44.31 23.91 -14.71
C GLY A 477 -44.26 25.35 -15.20
N SER A 478 -43.16 25.72 -15.87
CA SER A 478 -43.00 26.99 -16.57
C SER A 478 -43.27 26.82 -18.06
N ASN A 479 -43.60 27.91 -18.74
CA ASN A 479 -43.55 27.97 -20.20
C ASN A 479 -42.09 27.85 -20.67
N VAL A 480 -41.80 26.91 -21.57
CA VAL A 480 -40.46 26.68 -22.14
C VAL A 480 -39.98 27.90 -22.94
N ASP A 481 -40.88 28.60 -23.64
CA ASP A 481 -40.55 29.79 -24.45
C ASP A 481 -40.22 31.04 -23.60
N GLU A 482 -40.59 31.06 -22.31
CA GLU A 482 -40.34 32.20 -21.41
C GLU A 482 -39.15 31.98 -20.47
N ALA A 483 -38.69 30.74 -20.32
CA ALA A 483 -37.51 30.42 -19.55
C ALA A 483 -36.22 30.73 -20.32
N ARG A 484 -35.18 31.17 -19.60
CA ARG A 484 -33.84 31.43 -20.13
C ARG A 484 -32.82 30.80 -19.22
N TYR A 485 -31.86 30.07 -19.78
CA TYR A 485 -30.75 29.50 -19.03
C TYR A 485 -29.42 29.90 -19.65
N GLU A 486 -28.39 29.97 -18.80
CA GLU A 486 -27.02 30.26 -19.14
C GLU A 486 -26.13 29.13 -18.63
N LEU A 487 -25.30 28.57 -19.51
CA LEU A 487 -24.29 27.59 -19.18
C LEU A 487 -23.03 28.35 -18.75
N CYS A 488 -22.78 28.43 -17.44
CA CYS A 488 -21.77 29.35 -16.91
C CYS A 488 -20.35 28.79 -16.95
N GLU A 489 -20.17 27.49 -16.73
CA GLU A 489 -18.89 26.80 -16.77
C GLU A 489 -19.11 25.27 -16.84
N SER A 490 -18.22 24.56 -17.53
CA SER A 490 -17.96 23.13 -17.28
C SER A 490 -16.76 23.04 -16.35
N THR A 491 -16.96 22.52 -15.15
CA THR A 491 -15.84 22.19 -14.24
C THR A 491 -15.04 21.01 -14.82
N ASP A 492 -13.76 20.94 -14.46
CA ASP A 492 -12.79 20.00 -15.04
C ASP A 492 -13.29 18.55 -15.10
N TYR A 493 -12.79 17.79 -16.09
CA TYR A 493 -13.14 16.40 -16.35
C TYR A 493 -12.98 15.50 -15.10
N TYR A 494 -14.04 15.38 -14.28
CA TYR A 494 -14.12 14.33 -13.28
C TYR A 494 -14.13 12.99 -14.01
N PHE A 495 -13.14 12.14 -13.73
CA PHE A 495 -12.86 10.90 -14.46
C PHE A 495 -14.12 10.05 -14.75
N MET A 496 -15.07 10.02 -13.81
CA MET A 496 -16.31 9.23 -13.88
C MET A 496 -17.55 9.96 -14.45
N SER A 497 -17.61 11.31 -14.45
CA SER A 497 -18.81 12.06 -14.89
C SER A 497 -18.52 13.47 -15.39
N MET A 498 -19.36 13.98 -16.29
CA MET A 498 -19.32 15.39 -16.73
C MET A 498 -20.32 16.21 -15.91
N GLN A 499 -19.91 17.38 -15.44
CA GLN A 499 -20.73 18.29 -14.66
C GLN A 499 -20.83 19.67 -15.32
N TYR A 500 -22.04 20.22 -15.39
CA TYR A 500 -22.33 21.52 -15.98
C TYR A 500 -23.04 22.44 -14.98
N HIS A 501 -22.58 23.68 -14.85
CA HIS A 501 -23.24 24.69 -14.02
C HIS A 501 -24.19 25.55 -14.85
N ILE A 502 -25.47 25.51 -14.49
CA ILE A 502 -26.56 26.18 -15.23
C ILE A 502 -27.26 27.17 -14.30
N ASN A 503 -27.35 28.43 -14.72
CA ASN A 503 -28.20 29.42 -14.07
C ASN A 503 -29.45 29.65 -14.94
N MET A 504 -30.64 29.41 -14.39
CA MET A 504 -31.91 29.44 -15.10
C MET A 504 -32.88 30.43 -14.48
N LYS A 505 -33.49 31.27 -15.33
CA LYS A 505 -34.53 32.25 -14.99
C LYS A 505 -35.82 31.85 -15.69
N PHE A 506 -36.92 31.75 -14.96
CA PHE A 506 -38.20 31.28 -15.48
C PHE A 506 -39.36 31.92 -14.70
N LYS A 507 -40.60 31.68 -15.13
CA LYS A 507 -41.79 32.04 -14.35
C LYS A 507 -42.38 30.81 -13.69
N ASN A 508 -42.58 30.86 -12.38
CA ASN A 508 -43.23 29.78 -11.65
C ASN A 508 -44.74 29.69 -12.03
N LYS A 509 -45.42 28.68 -11.48
CA LYS A 509 -46.86 28.44 -11.72
C LYS A 509 -47.79 29.59 -11.29
N ASN A 510 -47.28 30.56 -10.50
CA ASN A 510 -48.00 31.76 -10.08
C ASN A 510 -47.69 32.98 -10.97
N GLY A 511 -46.80 32.85 -11.95
CA GLY A 511 -46.34 33.93 -12.83
C GLY A 511 -45.20 34.79 -12.28
N GLU A 512 -44.63 34.42 -11.14
CA GLU A 512 -43.52 35.14 -10.49
C GLU A 512 -42.18 34.74 -11.11
N SER A 513 -41.26 35.68 -11.26
CA SER A 513 -39.93 35.40 -11.82
C SER A 513 -39.02 34.76 -10.76
N GLU A 514 -38.56 33.55 -11.02
CA GLU A 514 -37.61 32.82 -10.18
C GLU A 514 -36.24 32.67 -10.88
N GLU A 515 -35.18 32.46 -10.09
CA GLU A 515 -33.84 32.10 -10.55
C GLU A 515 -33.34 30.86 -9.80
N LEU A 516 -33.00 29.80 -10.52
CA LEU A 516 -32.38 28.59 -9.98
C LEU A 516 -30.94 28.45 -10.46
N SER A 517 -30.10 27.85 -9.62
CA SER A 517 -28.75 27.41 -9.98
C SER A 517 -28.70 25.90 -9.88
N ILE A 518 -28.32 25.24 -10.96
CA ILE A 518 -28.45 23.80 -11.19
C ILE A 518 -27.08 23.23 -11.53
N ILE A 519 -26.75 22.07 -10.94
CA ILE A 519 -25.64 21.20 -11.33
C ILE A 519 -26.25 20.07 -12.16
N LEU A 520 -25.82 19.93 -13.41
CA LEU A 520 -26.25 18.86 -14.30
C LEU A 520 -25.13 17.82 -14.44
N LYS A 521 -25.35 16.60 -13.94
CA LYS A 521 -24.40 15.48 -13.94
C LYS A 521 -24.79 14.47 -15.05
N ARG A 522 -23.83 14.07 -15.89
CA ARG A 522 -23.98 13.08 -17.00
C ARG A 522 -22.82 12.06 -16.96
N PRO A 523 -22.99 10.79 -17.38
CA PRO A 523 -21.89 9.83 -17.51
C PRO A 523 -20.74 10.36 -18.38
N THR A 524 -19.52 9.97 -18.02
CA THR A 524 -18.34 10.22 -18.87
C THR A 524 -18.55 9.64 -20.27
N GLN A 525 -18.12 10.38 -21.29
CA GLN A 525 -18.29 9.97 -22.69
C GLN A 525 -17.25 8.90 -23.12
N LEU A 526 -16.22 8.67 -22.32
CA LEU A 526 -15.22 7.60 -22.51
C LEU A 526 -15.81 6.23 -22.17
N GLU A 527 -15.98 5.35 -23.16
CA GLU A 527 -16.57 4.02 -22.95
C GLU A 527 -15.68 3.10 -22.10
N SER A 528 -14.36 3.21 -22.25
CA SER A 528 -13.34 2.51 -21.44
C SER A 528 -13.60 2.68 -19.94
N VAL A 529 -13.73 3.93 -19.49
CA VAL A 529 -14.02 4.28 -18.09
C VAL A 529 -15.42 3.85 -17.67
N ARG A 530 -16.43 3.94 -18.56
CA ARG A 530 -17.80 3.55 -18.24
C ARG A 530 -17.94 2.10 -17.80
N LEU A 531 -17.43 1.14 -18.58
CA LEU A 531 -17.58 -0.29 -18.21
C LEU A 531 -16.55 -0.71 -17.14
N MET A 532 -15.35 -0.11 -17.10
CA MET A 532 -14.36 -0.37 -16.03
C MET A 532 -14.91 0.02 -14.65
N CYS A 533 -15.57 1.18 -14.53
CA CYS A 533 -16.09 1.68 -13.26
C CYS A 533 -17.60 1.40 -13.06
N ARG A 534 -18.26 0.67 -13.98
CA ARG A 534 -19.73 0.42 -13.97
C ARG A 534 -20.54 1.70 -13.76
N ILE A 535 -20.23 2.74 -14.54
CA ILE A 535 -20.81 4.09 -14.40
C ILE A 535 -22.33 4.10 -14.63
N ASP A 536 -22.84 3.21 -15.47
CA ASP A 536 -24.27 2.99 -15.64
C ASP A 536 -24.95 2.57 -14.33
N TYR A 537 -24.36 1.64 -13.57
CA TYR A 537 -24.88 1.20 -12.27
C TYR A 537 -24.71 2.28 -11.18
N GLN A 538 -23.65 3.09 -11.26
CA GLN A 538 -23.49 4.26 -10.38
C GLN A 538 -24.62 5.28 -10.58
N PHE A 539 -24.94 5.62 -11.83
CA PHE A 539 -26.06 6.53 -12.13
C PHE A 539 -27.41 5.91 -11.77
N HIS A 540 -27.61 4.61 -11.98
CA HIS A 540 -28.83 3.91 -11.54
C HIS A 540 -29.05 4.10 -10.03
N ASN A 541 -28.05 3.79 -9.21
CA ASN A 541 -28.14 3.89 -7.74
C ASN A 541 -28.36 5.34 -7.27
N GLU A 542 -27.70 6.33 -7.87
CA GLU A 542 -27.90 7.74 -7.51
C GLU A 542 -29.29 8.26 -7.94
N ILE A 543 -29.79 7.86 -9.11
CA ILE A 543 -31.16 8.17 -9.56
C ILE A 543 -32.20 7.52 -8.63
N LEU A 544 -32.02 6.23 -8.29
CA LEU A 544 -32.86 5.48 -7.36
C LEU A 544 -32.94 6.15 -5.98
N PHE A 545 -31.80 6.66 -5.48
CA PHE A 545 -31.75 7.42 -4.24
C PHE A 545 -32.66 8.65 -4.28
N TYR A 546 -32.46 9.53 -5.28
CA TYR A 546 -33.23 10.76 -5.39
C TYR A 546 -34.73 10.49 -5.65
N GLN A 547 -35.08 9.50 -6.47
CA GLN A 547 -36.46 9.20 -6.83
C GLN A 547 -37.25 8.46 -5.73
N MET A 548 -36.65 7.49 -5.03
CA MET A 548 -37.38 6.61 -4.11
C MET A 548 -37.08 6.83 -2.63
N TYR A 549 -35.86 7.26 -2.29
CA TYR A 549 -35.42 7.41 -0.91
C TYR A 549 -35.62 8.83 -0.37
N THR A 550 -35.24 9.89 -1.11
CA THR A 550 -35.37 11.28 -0.63
C THR A 550 -36.82 11.74 -0.47
N GLN A 551 -37.04 12.73 0.40
CA GLN A 551 -38.33 13.40 0.63
C GLN A 551 -38.15 14.94 0.67
N PRO A 552 -39.17 15.75 0.30
CA PRO A 552 -39.07 17.21 0.35
C PRO A 552 -38.79 17.74 1.76
N GLY A 553 -37.82 18.65 1.89
CA GLY A 553 -37.45 19.28 3.16
C GLY A 553 -36.34 18.58 3.95
N GLU A 554 -35.82 17.45 3.46
CA GLU A 554 -34.63 16.79 4.00
C GLU A 554 -33.33 17.54 3.64
N ASN A 555 -32.23 17.20 4.33
CA ASN A 555 -30.93 17.84 4.19
C ASN A 555 -30.11 17.30 2.99
N PHE A 556 -30.73 17.19 1.81
CA PHE A 556 -30.09 16.76 0.57
C PHE A 556 -30.23 17.83 -0.51
N ALA A 557 -29.34 17.82 -1.51
CA ALA A 557 -29.50 18.65 -2.70
C ALA A 557 -30.82 18.30 -3.41
N LYS A 558 -31.64 19.32 -3.72
CA LYS A 558 -32.93 19.09 -4.37
C LYS A 558 -32.71 18.58 -5.80
N CYS A 559 -33.19 17.38 -6.11
CA CYS A 559 -33.25 16.88 -7.47
C CYS A 559 -34.43 17.53 -8.21
N PHE A 560 -34.15 18.22 -9.31
CA PHE A 560 -35.16 18.83 -10.20
C PHE A 560 -35.59 17.90 -11.31
N TYR A 561 -34.68 17.04 -11.78
CA TYR A 561 -34.93 16.06 -12.83
C TYR A 561 -33.90 14.94 -12.74
N ALA A 562 -34.35 13.70 -12.89
CA ALA A 562 -33.50 12.52 -12.99
C ALA A 562 -34.12 11.57 -14.01
N ASN A 563 -33.32 11.10 -14.95
CA ASN A 563 -33.76 10.25 -16.05
C ASN A 563 -32.65 9.26 -16.40
N GLU A 564 -33.00 7.98 -16.48
CA GLU A 564 -32.07 6.88 -16.71
C GLU A 564 -32.14 6.45 -18.18
N ARG A 565 -31.04 6.67 -18.92
CA ARG A 565 -30.87 6.28 -20.33
C ARG A 565 -29.42 5.83 -20.56
N PRO A 566 -29.02 4.66 -20.02
CA PRO A 566 -27.68 4.13 -20.23
C PRO A 566 -27.43 3.82 -21.72
N PRO A 567 -26.16 3.86 -22.20
CA PRO A 567 -24.96 4.04 -21.39
C PRO A 567 -24.47 5.50 -21.23
N ILE A 568 -25.00 6.48 -21.98
CA ILE A 568 -24.44 7.84 -22.04
C ILE A 568 -25.42 8.99 -21.75
N ASP A 569 -26.72 8.75 -21.74
CA ASP A 569 -27.75 9.81 -21.70
C ASP A 569 -28.54 9.86 -20.39
N SER A 570 -28.17 9.02 -19.42
CA SER A 570 -28.59 9.19 -18.03
C SER A 570 -28.18 10.57 -17.53
N VAL A 571 -29.06 11.22 -16.77
CA VAL A 571 -28.86 12.61 -16.35
C VAL A 571 -29.48 12.86 -14.98
N ILE A 572 -28.79 13.66 -14.16
CA ILE A 572 -29.25 14.09 -12.85
C ILE A 572 -29.07 15.61 -12.76
N ALA A 573 -30.16 16.33 -12.52
CA ALA A 573 -30.18 17.78 -12.34
C ALA A 573 -30.44 18.11 -10.87
N LEU A 574 -29.40 18.56 -10.17
CA LEU A 574 -29.41 18.86 -8.74
C LEU A 574 -29.34 20.36 -8.48
N GLU A 575 -29.81 20.79 -7.32
CA GLU A 575 -29.59 22.14 -6.81
C GLU A 575 -28.11 22.42 -6.53
N ASN A 576 -27.63 23.57 -7.01
CA ASN A 576 -26.33 24.11 -6.61
C ASN A 576 -26.42 24.72 -5.19
N VAL A 577 -26.20 23.87 -4.19
CA VAL A 577 -26.31 24.22 -2.76
C VAL A 577 -25.26 25.23 -2.27
N ASN A 578 -24.31 25.66 -3.11
CA ASN A 578 -23.38 26.75 -2.80
C ASN A 578 -24.14 28.05 -2.48
N LYS A 579 -25.31 28.29 -3.10
CA LYS A 579 -26.17 29.45 -2.77
C LYS A 579 -26.79 29.35 -1.35
N GLN A 580 -26.84 28.16 -0.75
CA GLN A 580 -27.27 27.95 0.65
C GLN A 580 -26.12 28.07 1.67
N GLY A 581 -24.88 28.23 1.23
CA GLY A 581 -23.68 28.34 2.06
C GLY A 581 -22.97 27.01 2.36
N TYR A 582 -23.28 25.94 1.62
CA TYR A 582 -22.53 24.68 1.67
C TYR A 582 -21.39 24.70 0.66
N TYR A 583 -20.20 24.26 1.05
CA TYR A 583 -19.01 24.19 0.20
C TYR A 583 -18.18 22.94 0.51
N SER A 584 -17.37 22.49 -0.45
CA SER A 584 -16.46 21.35 -0.25
C SER A 584 -15.45 21.60 0.87
N CYS A 585 -15.00 20.54 1.54
CA CYS A 585 -13.95 20.64 2.55
C CYS A 585 -12.65 21.21 1.94
N PRO A 586 -11.97 22.17 2.57
CA PRO A 586 -10.67 22.67 2.09
C PRO A 586 -9.51 21.68 2.29
N TYR A 587 -9.73 20.58 3.01
CA TYR A 587 -8.76 19.52 3.27
C TYR A 587 -9.06 18.28 2.42
N LYS A 588 -8.03 17.70 1.77
CA LYS A 588 -8.15 16.43 1.02
C LYS A 588 -8.20 15.19 1.92
N CYS A 589 -7.46 15.24 3.02
CA CYS A 589 -7.40 14.25 4.10
C CYS A 589 -6.94 14.98 5.37
N ASP A 590 -6.88 14.29 6.52
CA ASP A 590 -6.51 14.84 7.83
C ASP A 590 -7.33 16.09 8.23
N ALA A 591 -8.65 16.04 8.02
CA ALA A 591 -9.53 17.16 8.36
C ALA A 591 -9.58 17.39 9.88
N PRO A 592 -9.70 18.66 10.35
CA PRO A 592 -9.91 18.98 11.75
C PRO A 592 -11.13 18.28 12.34
N LEU A 593 -11.06 17.98 13.64
CA LEU A 593 -12.08 17.19 14.36
C LEU A 593 -13.49 17.74 14.16
N GLU A 594 -13.67 19.05 14.07
CA GLU A 594 -14.97 19.71 13.94
C GLU A 594 -15.69 19.32 12.63
N TYR A 595 -14.95 19.13 11.54
CA TYR A 595 -15.50 18.62 10.27
C TYR A 595 -15.92 17.17 10.41
N THR A 596 -15.08 16.33 11.02
CA THR A 596 -15.40 14.91 11.28
C THR A 596 -16.62 14.74 12.17
N LEU A 597 -16.76 15.53 13.25
CA LEU A 597 -17.94 15.49 14.12
C LEU A 597 -19.21 15.99 13.40
N ALA A 598 -19.10 16.95 12.48
CA ALA A 598 -20.22 17.37 11.65
C ALA A 598 -20.65 16.29 10.65
N ALA A 599 -19.69 15.66 9.97
CA ALA A 599 -19.92 14.59 9.02
C ALA A 599 -20.53 13.34 9.70
N PHE A 600 -20.01 12.92 10.86
CA PHE A 600 -20.51 11.77 11.61
C PHE A 600 -21.92 12.00 12.19
N ARG A 601 -22.26 13.23 12.57
CA ARG A 601 -23.62 13.60 12.98
C ARG A 601 -24.61 13.46 11.83
N GLU A 602 -24.25 13.93 10.64
CA GLU A 602 -25.11 13.80 9.45
C GLU A 602 -25.23 12.34 8.99
N MET A 603 -24.13 11.58 9.03
CA MET A 603 -24.16 10.14 8.73
C MET A 603 -25.02 9.35 9.74
N GLY A 604 -25.03 9.76 11.02
CA GLY A 604 -25.95 9.21 12.03
C GLY A 604 -27.41 9.42 11.68
N ARG A 605 -27.78 10.63 11.20
CA ARG A 605 -29.13 10.93 10.70
C ARG A 605 -29.46 10.18 9.41
N PHE A 606 -28.50 10.05 8.49
CA PHE A 606 -28.65 9.31 7.22
C PHE A 606 -28.93 7.80 7.45
N HIS A 607 -28.11 7.15 8.28
CA HIS A 607 -28.34 5.76 8.68
C HIS A 607 -29.63 5.60 9.51
N GLY A 608 -29.93 6.57 10.38
CA GLY A 608 -31.18 6.66 11.14
C GLY A 608 -32.40 6.60 10.24
N LYS A 609 -32.43 7.37 9.16
CA LYS A 609 -33.48 7.31 8.14
C LYS A 609 -33.64 5.92 7.54
N GLY A 610 -32.53 5.22 7.27
CA GLY A 610 -32.57 3.87 6.71
C GLY A 610 -33.22 2.86 7.66
N TYR A 611 -32.87 2.91 8.94
CA TYR A 611 -33.53 2.11 9.97
C TYR A 611 -35.01 2.47 10.14
N VAL A 612 -35.35 3.77 10.18
CA VAL A 612 -36.74 4.26 10.25
C VAL A 612 -37.56 3.71 9.10
N MET A 613 -37.03 3.74 7.88
CA MET A 613 -37.69 3.21 6.70
C MET A 613 -37.80 1.68 6.73
N LYS A 614 -36.76 0.97 7.23
CA LYS A 614 -36.77 -0.50 7.40
C LYS A 614 -37.82 -0.99 8.42
N GLU A 615 -38.08 -0.22 9.47
CA GLU A 615 -39.05 -0.53 10.52
C GLU A 615 -40.47 -0.07 10.14
N LEU A 616 -40.66 1.18 9.69
CA LEU A 616 -41.98 1.77 9.46
C LEU A 616 -42.51 1.61 8.02
N GLN A 617 -41.64 1.40 7.04
CA GLN A 617 -41.97 1.31 5.61
C GLN A 617 -41.27 0.10 4.96
N ARG A 618 -41.22 -1.02 5.68
CA ARG A 618 -40.38 -2.19 5.37
C ARG A 618 -40.42 -2.63 3.90
N GLU A 619 -41.60 -2.75 3.31
CA GLU A 619 -41.74 -3.17 1.90
C GLU A 619 -41.06 -2.18 0.94
N LYS A 620 -41.30 -0.87 1.11
CA LYS A 620 -40.66 0.18 0.30
C LYS A 620 -39.14 0.21 0.51
N PHE A 621 -38.66 -0.03 1.73
CA PHE A 621 -37.23 -0.11 2.01
C PHE A 621 -36.57 -1.27 1.26
N PHE A 622 -37.12 -2.49 1.37
CA PHE A 622 -36.54 -3.65 0.70
C PHE A 622 -36.74 -3.64 -0.83
N ASP A 623 -37.73 -2.91 -1.35
CA ASP A 623 -37.85 -2.66 -2.79
C ASP A 623 -36.72 -1.78 -3.34
N ILE A 624 -36.29 -0.75 -2.58
CA ILE A 624 -35.08 0.04 -2.91
C ILE A 624 -33.84 -0.86 -2.85
N VAL A 625 -33.65 -1.61 -1.75
CA VAL A 625 -32.51 -2.52 -1.58
C VAL A 625 -32.40 -3.55 -2.71
N LYS A 626 -33.54 -4.02 -3.23
CA LYS A 626 -33.59 -4.97 -4.35
C LYS A 626 -33.21 -4.35 -5.70
N GLN A 627 -33.41 -3.04 -5.86
CA GLN A 627 -33.08 -2.32 -7.09
C GLN A 627 -31.62 -1.85 -7.13
N CYS A 628 -31.00 -1.58 -5.96
CA CYS A 628 -29.59 -1.22 -5.87
C CYS A 628 -28.67 -2.24 -6.57
N GLN A 629 -27.79 -1.75 -7.45
CA GLN A 629 -26.80 -2.55 -8.17
C GLN A 629 -25.46 -2.58 -7.43
N GLU A 630 -24.77 -3.72 -7.44
CA GLU A 630 -23.39 -3.82 -6.92
C GLU A 630 -22.38 -3.38 -7.97
N ILE A 631 -21.56 -2.40 -7.59
CA ILE A 631 -20.68 -1.64 -8.49
C ILE A 631 -19.21 -2.04 -8.30
N ARG A 632 -18.76 -2.25 -7.06
CA ARG A 632 -17.32 -2.26 -6.72
C ARG A 632 -16.84 -3.63 -6.25
N TRP A 633 -17.71 -4.49 -5.71
CA TRP A 633 -17.31 -5.73 -5.02
C TRP A 633 -17.97 -6.99 -5.59
N HIS A 634 -18.01 -7.14 -6.92
CA HIS A 634 -18.68 -8.27 -7.55
C HIS A 634 -17.76 -9.52 -7.63
N PRO A 635 -18.20 -10.74 -7.24
CA PRO A 635 -17.30 -11.91 -7.08
C PRO A 635 -16.62 -12.46 -8.35
N THR A 636 -16.93 -11.93 -9.53
CA THR A 636 -16.44 -12.43 -10.83
C THR A 636 -15.25 -11.63 -11.39
N TYR A 637 -14.69 -10.70 -10.60
CA TYR A 637 -13.53 -9.90 -10.99
C TYR A 637 -12.29 -10.42 -10.26
N ASP A 638 -11.65 -11.43 -10.86
CA ASP A 638 -10.37 -11.97 -10.38
C ASP A 638 -9.26 -10.89 -10.38
N ASP A 639 -9.40 -9.86 -11.22
CA ASP A 639 -8.55 -8.68 -11.18
C ASP A 639 -8.69 -7.96 -9.83
N ASP A 640 -9.75 -7.18 -9.57
CA ASP A 640 -9.91 -6.34 -8.35
C ASP A 640 -9.44 -7.00 -7.05
N LYS A 641 -9.74 -8.30 -6.91
CA LYS A 641 -9.24 -9.19 -5.88
C LYS A 641 -7.71 -9.23 -5.73
N ASN A 642 -6.98 -9.58 -6.78
CA ASN A 642 -5.51 -9.72 -6.78
C ASN A 642 -4.78 -8.41 -6.40
N TYR A 643 -5.35 -7.25 -6.73
CA TYR A 643 -4.76 -5.94 -6.41
C TYR A 643 -4.96 -5.59 -4.95
N ILE A 644 -6.18 -5.78 -4.43
CA ILE A 644 -6.49 -5.60 -3.01
C ILE A 644 -5.63 -6.53 -2.14
N ASP A 645 -5.53 -7.81 -2.50
CA ASP A 645 -4.72 -8.80 -1.78
C ASP A 645 -3.22 -8.43 -1.81
N THR A 646 -2.74 -7.86 -2.92
CA THR A 646 -1.35 -7.40 -3.07
C THR A 646 -1.04 -6.16 -2.22
N ILE A 647 -1.87 -5.11 -2.28
CA ILE A 647 -1.57 -3.84 -1.59
C ILE A 647 -1.76 -3.93 -0.07
N ALA A 648 -2.73 -4.71 0.40
CA ALA A 648 -3.10 -4.78 1.81
C ALA A 648 -1.96 -5.23 2.73
N THR A 649 -1.06 -6.06 2.21
CA THR A 649 0.08 -6.62 2.98
C THR A 649 1.19 -5.61 3.31
N ARG A 650 1.24 -4.43 2.68
CA ARG A 650 2.35 -3.46 2.85
C ARG A 650 2.58 -3.01 4.30
N ALA A 651 1.51 -2.87 5.07
CA ALA A 651 1.58 -2.44 6.46
C ALA A 651 2.19 -3.55 7.34
N VAL A 652 1.97 -4.82 7.00
CA VAL A 652 2.54 -5.97 7.72
C VAL A 652 4.02 -6.14 7.41
N GLU A 653 4.43 -5.93 6.15
CA GLU A 653 5.86 -5.88 5.78
C GLU A 653 6.60 -4.79 6.56
N TYR A 654 6.01 -3.59 6.68
CA TYR A 654 6.56 -2.51 7.50
C TYR A 654 6.66 -2.90 8.98
N LEU A 655 5.58 -3.43 9.59
CA LEU A 655 5.57 -3.91 10.98
C LEU A 655 6.64 -4.98 11.23
N ARG A 656 6.77 -5.96 10.33
CA ARG A 656 7.78 -7.03 10.43
C ARG A 656 9.20 -6.48 10.35
N ASN A 657 9.46 -5.55 9.43
CA ASN A 657 10.76 -4.90 9.28
C ASN A 657 11.14 -3.98 10.46
N HIS A 658 10.16 -3.55 11.27
CA HIS A 658 10.36 -2.72 12.46
C HIS A 658 10.17 -3.52 13.78
N GLY A 659 10.35 -4.84 13.75
CA GLY A 659 10.44 -5.67 14.97
C GLY A 659 9.12 -5.91 15.73
N HIS A 660 7.96 -5.64 15.13
CA HIS A 660 6.68 -5.90 15.78
C HIS A 660 6.36 -7.41 15.89
N ASP A 661 5.52 -7.77 16.87
CA ASP A 661 5.17 -9.16 17.24
C ASP A 661 4.89 -10.07 16.01
N VAL A 662 5.73 -11.08 15.84
CA VAL A 662 5.74 -11.95 14.65
C VAL A 662 4.42 -12.72 14.51
N THR A 663 3.90 -13.29 15.59
CA THR A 663 2.58 -13.97 15.58
C THR A 663 1.45 -13.04 15.12
N PHE A 664 1.44 -11.76 15.52
CA PHE A 664 0.49 -10.77 15.01
C PHE A 664 0.72 -10.47 13.53
N CYS A 665 1.97 -10.30 13.09
CA CYS A 665 2.30 -10.07 11.68
C CYS A 665 1.84 -11.25 10.82
N ASP A 666 2.20 -12.48 11.16
CA ASP A 666 1.88 -13.70 10.40
C ASP A 666 0.36 -13.93 10.30
N LYS A 667 -0.38 -13.74 11.41
CA LYS A 667 -1.86 -13.82 11.40
C LYS A 667 -2.49 -12.73 10.53
N THR A 668 -1.95 -11.52 10.57
CA THR A 668 -2.46 -10.38 9.80
C THR A 668 -2.12 -10.52 8.32
N GLU A 669 -0.94 -11.02 7.98
CA GLU A 669 -0.54 -11.36 6.60
C GLU A 669 -1.40 -12.50 6.04
N ALA A 670 -1.65 -13.57 6.81
CA ALA A 670 -2.54 -14.65 6.41
C ALA A 670 -4.00 -14.19 6.18
N LEU A 671 -4.44 -13.12 6.87
CA LEU A 671 -5.74 -12.49 6.65
C LEU A 671 -5.74 -11.59 5.40
N LEU A 672 -4.73 -10.70 5.29
CA LEU A 672 -4.66 -9.64 4.29
C LEU A 672 -4.12 -10.10 2.92
N SER A 673 -3.37 -11.20 2.85
CA SER A 673 -3.00 -11.87 1.58
C SER A 673 -4.21 -12.45 0.82
N LYS A 674 -5.40 -12.43 1.44
CA LYS A 674 -6.70 -12.68 0.82
C LYS A 674 -7.73 -11.65 1.30
N ALA A 675 -7.31 -10.40 1.47
CA ALA A 675 -8.12 -9.29 1.96
C ALA A 675 -9.47 -9.14 1.25
N PHE A 676 -9.56 -9.40 -0.05
CA PHE A 676 -10.81 -9.32 -0.80
C PHE A 676 -11.85 -10.31 -0.25
N ASP A 677 -11.52 -11.61 -0.22
CA ASP A 677 -12.42 -12.65 0.30
C ASP A 677 -12.61 -12.54 1.82
N ASN A 678 -11.54 -12.27 2.56
CA ASN A 678 -11.52 -12.39 4.01
C ASN A 678 -12.01 -11.15 4.76
N VAL A 679 -11.85 -9.96 4.17
CA VAL A 679 -12.21 -8.69 4.78
C VAL A 679 -13.32 -8.02 3.96
N MET A 680 -13.07 -7.72 2.68
CA MET A 680 -13.98 -6.89 1.88
C MET A 680 -15.35 -7.55 1.75
N MET A 681 -15.42 -8.75 1.18
CA MET A 681 -16.69 -9.46 0.97
C MET A 681 -17.45 -9.70 2.27
N LYS A 682 -16.77 -10.08 3.35
CA LYS A 682 -17.41 -10.35 4.66
C LYS A 682 -17.87 -9.08 5.39
N ALA A 683 -17.21 -7.94 5.18
CA ALA A 683 -17.61 -6.67 5.78
C ALA A 683 -18.83 -6.06 5.07
N VAL A 684 -19.04 -6.38 3.79
CA VAL A 684 -20.16 -5.84 3.02
C VAL A 684 -21.45 -6.66 3.14
N GLU A 685 -21.37 -7.92 3.54
CA GLU A 685 -22.53 -8.77 3.83
C GLU A 685 -23.49 -8.13 4.87
N PRO A 686 -24.80 -8.01 4.57
CA PRO A 686 -25.77 -7.51 5.54
C PRO A 686 -25.84 -8.36 6.83
N ARG A 687 -25.78 -7.70 8.00
CA ARG A 687 -25.96 -8.32 9.32
C ARG A 687 -27.08 -7.63 10.09
N GLU A 688 -28.22 -8.30 10.20
CA GLU A 688 -29.35 -7.81 11.01
C GLU A 688 -29.03 -7.92 12.53
N PRO A 689 -29.54 -7.00 13.37
CA PRO A 689 -30.43 -5.88 13.04
C PRO A 689 -29.71 -4.64 12.50
N LEU A 690 -28.37 -4.62 12.54
CA LEU A 690 -27.53 -3.44 12.32
C LEU A 690 -27.43 -2.98 10.87
N SER A 691 -27.82 -3.77 9.88
CA SER A 691 -27.82 -3.31 8.48
C SER A 691 -28.75 -2.12 8.23
N THR A 692 -28.29 -1.17 7.44
CA THR A 692 -29.05 -0.02 6.95
C THR A 692 -28.65 0.29 5.51
N LEU A 693 -29.23 1.34 4.93
CA LEU A 693 -28.77 1.84 3.63
C LEU A 693 -27.54 2.72 3.86
N CYS A 694 -26.38 2.22 3.45
CA CYS A 694 -25.09 2.88 3.54
C CYS A 694 -24.81 3.70 2.26
N HIS A 695 -24.07 4.79 2.40
CA HIS A 695 -23.63 5.66 1.31
C HIS A 695 -22.60 4.97 0.40
N GLY A 696 -21.74 4.12 0.97
CA GLY A 696 -20.75 3.30 0.26
C GLY A 696 -19.48 4.02 -0.20
N ASP A 697 -19.43 5.36 -0.10
CA ASP A 697 -18.27 6.19 -0.45
C ASP A 697 -18.18 7.43 0.47
N PHE A 698 -18.45 7.26 1.77
CA PHE A 698 -18.44 8.35 2.74
C PHE A 698 -17.03 8.94 2.93
N THR A 699 -16.80 10.09 2.29
CA THR A 699 -15.49 10.77 2.20
C THR A 699 -15.65 12.29 2.27
N LEU A 700 -14.54 13.02 2.47
CA LEU A 700 -14.50 14.49 2.48
C LEU A 700 -14.88 15.13 1.14
N SER A 701 -14.62 14.46 0.01
CA SER A 701 -15.05 14.94 -1.31
C SER A 701 -16.57 14.87 -1.49
N ASN A 702 -17.20 13.88 -0.85
CA ASN A 702 -18.63 13.61 -0.93
C ASN A 702 -19.42 14.24 0.24
N THR A 703 -18.78 15.13 1.02
CA THR A 703 -19.39 15.86 2.13
C THR A 703 -19.18 17.37 1.95
N LEU A 704 -20.27 18.11 1.85
CA LEU A 704 -20.26 19.57 1.83
C LEU A 704 -20.52 20.12 3.23
N PHE A 705 -19.90 21.26 3.55
CA PHE A 705 -19.93 21.87 4.88
C PHE A 705 -20.41 23.32 4.82
N LYS A 706 -21.23 23.69 5.80
CA LYS A 706 -21.72 25.03 6.06
C LYS A 706 -21.35 25.46 7.47
N THR A 707 -20.82 26.66 7.64
CA THR A 707 -20.59 27.25 8.97
C THR A 707 -21.88 27.91 9.45
N GLU A 708 -22.41 27.47 10.59
CA GLU A 708 -23.56 28.08 11.24
C GLU A 708 -23.16 29.30 12.08
N ASN A 709 -24.13 30.15 12.44
CA ASN A 709 -23.90 31.42 13.17
C ASN A 709 -23.18 31.26 14.53
N ASN A 710 -23.18 30.05 15.11
CA ASN A 710 -22.49 29.72 16.35
C ASN A 710 -21.05 29.18 16.15
N GLY A 711 -20.56 29.15 14.90
CA GLY A 711 -19.24 28.62 14.53
C GLY A 711 -19.18 27.09 14.37
N GLN A 712 -20.30 26.37 14.55
CA GLN A 712 -20.34 24.93 14.29
C GLN A 712 -20.49 24.64 12.80
N TYR A 713 -19.94 23.52 12.35
CA TYR A 713 -20.16 23.02 10.99
C TYR A 713 -21.41 22.14 10.93
N ARG A 714 -22.21 22.35 9.89
CA ARG A 714 -23.28 21.47 9.44
C ARG A 714 -22.84 20.80 8.14
N ALA A 715 -22.98 19.48 8.05
CA ALA A 715 -22.65 18.70 6.87
C ALA A 715 -23.88 18.49 5.96
N MET A 716 -23.63 18.13 4.71
CA MET A 716 -24.59 17.62 3.73
C MET A 716 -23.88 16.56 2.89
N LEU A 717 -24.49 15.38 2.76
CA LEU A 717 -23.97 14.27 1.96
C LEU A 717 -24.39 14.43 0.50
N ILE A 718 -23.50 14.11 -0.44
CA ILE A 718 -23.71 14.16 -1.89
C ILE A 718 -23.08 12.95 -2.58
N ASP A 719 -23.44 12.71 -3.84
CA ASP A 719 -22.91 11.61 -4.67
C ASP A 719 -23.21 10.20 -4.14
N PHE A 720 -24.49 9.81 -4.22
CA PHE A 720 -24.98 8.51 -3.73
C PHE A 720 -24.75 7.37 -4.74
N ALA A 721 -23.72 7.47 -5.59
CA ALA A 721 -23.41 6.48 -6.62
C ALA A 721 -23.18 5.06 -6.05
N LEU A 722 -22.53 4.93 -4.89
CA LEU A 722 -22.18 3.62 -4.30
C LEU A 722 -23.17 3.14 -3.22
N LEU A 723 -24.40 3.65 -3.24
CA LEU A 723 -25.47 3.29 -2.31
C LEU A 723 -25.67 1.77 -2.19
N ARG A 724 -25.72 1.24 -0.98
CA ARG A 724 -25.82 -0.22 -0.75
C ARG A 724 -26.38 -0.61 0.61
N TYR A 725 -26.99 -1.80 0.68
CA TYR A 725 -27.45 -2.36 1.95
C TYR A 725 -26.32 -3.11 2.65
N SER A 726 -25.89 -2.61 3.81
CA SER A 726 -24.79 -3.19 4.60
C SER A 726 -24.84 -2.68 6.04
N THR A 727 -23.87 -3.00 6.89
CA THR A 727 -23.77 -2.36 8.22
C THR A 727 -23.06 -1.00 8.12
N PRO A 728 -23.28 -0.06 9.07
CA PRO A 728 -22.64 1.25 9.09
C PRO A 728 -21.10 1.24 9.00
N VAL A 729 -20.44 0.14 9.35
CA VAL A 729 -18.97 0.05 9.33
C VAL A 729 -18.37 0.36 7.96
N VAL A 730 -19.08 0.08 6.87
CA VAL A 730 -18.65 0.39 5.49
C VAL A 730 -18.34 1.88 5.35
N ASP A 731 -19.23 2.76 5.82
CA ASP A 731 -19.03 4.20 5.75
C ASP A 731 -18.12 4.72 6.87
N LEU A 732 -18.39 4.29 8.12
CA LEU A 732 -17.68 4.83 9.28
C LEU A 732 -16.18 4.49 9.25
N SER A 733 -15.80 3.28 8.82
CA SER A 733 -14.38 2.90 8.69
C SER A 733 -13.71 3.55 7.50
N THR A 734 -14.42 3.71 6.36
CA THR A 734 -13.90 4.41 5.18
C THR A 734 -13.53 5.85 5.51
N TYR A 735 -14.43 6.60 6.15
CA TYR A 735 -14.14 7.98 6.55
C TYR A 735 -13.01 8.04 7.59
N LEU A 736 -13.06 7.22 8.64
CA LEU A 736 -12.02 7.25 9.68
C LEU A 736 -10.62 6.95 9.13
N CYS A 737 -10.48 6.00 8.21
CA CYS A 737 -9.18 5.61 7.65
C CYS A 737 -8.69 6.51 6.49
N LEU A 738 -9.57 7.13 5.70
CA LEU A 738 -9.15 8.05 4.61
C LEU A 738 -9.06 9.52 5.03
N CYS A 739 -9.94 9.98 5.91
CA CYS A 739 -10.21 11.41 6.11
C CYS A 739 -9.66 11.96 7.44
N CYS A 740 -9.31 11.09 8.39
CA CYS A 740 -8.78 11.48 9.71
C CYS A 740 -7.30 11.11 9.85
N SER A 741 -6.55 11.93 10.57
CA SER A 741 -5.17 11.60 10.94
C SER A 741 -5.12 10.46 11.96
N ASN A 742 -3.95 9.84 12.14
CA ASN A 742 -3.78 8.75 13.10
C ASN A 742 -4.05 9.18 14.55
N GLU A 743 -3.70 10.42 14.90
CA GLU A 743 -3.94 11.02 16.22
C GLU A 743 -5.43 11.20 16.47
N ILE A 744 -6.17 11.83 15.54
CA ILE A 744 -7.63 11.97 15.66
C ILE A 744 -8.29 10.59 15.73
N ARG A 745 -7.90 9.68 14.83
CA ARG A 745 -8.49 8.34 14.73
C ARG A 745 -8.23 7.51 15.99
N LYS A 746 -7.11 7.69 16.70
CA LYS A 746 -6.78 7.00 17.95
C LYS A 746 -7.41 7.70 19.16
N ASP A 747 -7.10 8.97 19.36
CA ASP A 747 -7.41 9.70 20.60
C ASP A 747 -8.88 10.13 20.67
N LYS A 748 -9.56 10.25 19.52
CA LYS A 748 -10.94 10.74 19.40
C LYS A 748 -11.95 9.70 18.92
N PHE A 749 -11.55 8.43 18.74
CA PHE A 749 -12.42 7.35 18.23
C PHE A 749 -13.79 7.30 18.95
N PHE A 750 -13.78 7.20 20.28
CA PHE A 750 -15.00 7.07 21.07
C PHE A 750 -15.86 8.34 21.12
N GLU A 751 -15.25 9.52 20.97
CA GLU A 751 -15.95 10.81 20.85
C GLU A 751 -16.70 10.89 19.51
N ILE A 752 -16.01 10.54 18.42
CA ILE A 752 -16.56 10.52 17.05
C ILE A 752 -17.70 9.48 16.93
N MET A 753 -17.48 8.25 17.39
CA MET A 753 -18.50 7.19 17.38
C MET A 753 -19.72 7.55 18.24
N ARG A 754 -19.53 8.35 19.31
CA ARG A 754 -20.63 8.78 20.18
C ARG A 754 -21.49 9.85 19.53
N VAL A 755 -20.88 10.82 18.84
CA VAL A 755 -21.62 11.81 18.04
C VAL A 755 -22.44 11.14 16.93
N TYR A 756 -21.93 10.09 16.29
CA TYR A 756 -22.71 9.28 15.35
C TYR A 756 -23.90 8.57 16.01
N HIS A 757 -23.66 7.82 17.11
CA HIS A 757 -24.70 7.10 17.83
C HIS A 757 -25.79 8.02 18.38
N ASP A 758 -25.42 9.16 18.96
CA ASP A 758 -26.36 10.08 19.59
C ASP A 758 -27.26 10.74 18.52
N ALA A 759 -26.71 11.08 17.35
CA ALA A 759 -27.48 11.58 16.21
C ALA A 759 -28.43 10.54 15.60
N LEU A 760 -27.97 9.28 15.49
CA LEU A 760 -28.78 8.13 15.10
C LEU A 760 -29.94 7.90 16.08
N LYS A 761 -29.65 7.90 17.38
CA LYS A 761 -30.63 7.73 18.47
C LYS A 761 -31.67 8.85 18.49
N GLU A 762 -31.23 10.10 18.34
CA GLU A 762 -32.11 11.26 18.20
C GLU A 762 -33.10 11.06 17.05
N TYR A 763 -32.59 10.72 15.86
CA TYR A 763 -33.42 10.50 14.66
C TYR A 763 -34.44 9.36 14.82
N LEU A 764 -34.04 8.23 15.43
CA LEU A 764 -34.93 7.10 15.71
C LEU A 764 -36.06 7.48 16.67
N LEU A 765 -35.74 8.22 17.74
CA LEU A 765 -36.73 8.68 18.73
C LEU A 765 -37.66 9.75 18.16
N GLU A 766 -37.15 10.69 17.34
CA GLU A 766 -37.95 11.68 16.60
C GLU A 766 -38.97 11.00 15.67
N ALA A 767 -38.60 9.86 15.07
CA ALA A 767 -39.47 9.03 14.23
C ALA A 767 -40.42 8.10 15.02
N GLY A 768 -40.37 8.10 16.36
CA GLY A 768 -41.25 7.30 17.22
C GLY A 768 -40.81 5.84 17.42
N ILE A 769 -39.57 5.48 17.08
CA ILE A 769 -39.02 4.14 17.34
C ILE A 769 -38.47 4.08 18.77
N SER A 770 -39.12 3.28 19.62
CA SER A 770 -38.73 3.10 21.02
C SER A 770 -37.79 1.91 21.27
N ASP A 771 -37.83 0.88 20.42
CA ASP A 771 -36.93 -0.28 20.47
C ASP A 771 -35.58 0.02 19.81
N ILE A 772 -34.75 0.77 20.54
CA ILE A 772 -33.44 1.25 20.06
C ILE A 772 -32.24 0.52 20.69
N ASP A 773 -32.46 -0.38 21.66
CA ASP A 773 -31.37 -1.09 22.37
C ASP A 773 -30.54 -1.98 21.41
N LYS A 774 -31.20 -2.50 20.36
CA LYS A 774 -30.58 -3.20 19.23
C LYS A 774 -29.62 -2.34 18.38
N TYR A 775 -29.67 -1.02 18.54
CA TYR A 775 -28.78 -0.02 17.94
C TYR A 775 -27.89 0.69 18.97
N SER A 776 -27.69 0.09 20.14
CA SER A 776 -26.87 0.65 21.20
C SER A 776 -25.45 0.99 20.73
N TYR A 777 -24.87 2.03 21.34
CA TYR A 777 -23.48 2.44 21.16
C TYR A 777 -22.50 1.27 21.14
N ASP A 778 -22.71 0.32 22.05
CA ASP A 778 -21.87 -0.86 22.20
C ASP A 778 -22.01 -1.82 21.02
N ALA A 779 -23.22 -2.06 20.50
CA ALA A 779 -23.44 -2.90 19.32
C ALA A 779 -22.77 -2.30 18.07
N LEU A 780 -22.81 -0.98 17.91
CA LEU A 780 -22.17 -0.25 16.81
C LEU A 780 -20.64 -0.25 16.91
N VAL A 781 -20.09 -0.12 18.13
CA VAL A 781 -18.65 -0.23 18.37
C VAL A 781 -18.15 -1.68 18.16
N ASP A 782 -18.93 -2.69 18.56
CA ASP A 782 -18.60 -4.10 18.31
C ASP A 782 -18.67 -4.46 16.82
N ASP A 783 -19.61 -3.90 16.07
CA ASP A 783 -19.65 -4.03 14.60
C ASP A 783 -18.46 -3.34 13.93
N TYR A 784 -18.08 -2.14 14.42
CA TYR A 784 -16.86 -1.46 13.97
C TYR A 784 -15.61 -2.32 14.18
N LYS A 785 -15.45 -2.97 15.34
CA LYS A 785 -14.30 -3.86 15.59
C LYS A 785 -14.26 -5.04 14.62
N ARG A 786 -15.42 -5.61 14.28
CA ARG A 786 -15.53 -6.73 13.32
C ARG A 786 -15.28 -6.34 11.87
N GLY A 787 -15.63 -5.12 11.46
CA GLY A 787 -15.59 -4.66 10.07
C GLY A 787 -14.55 -3.60 9.75
N GLY A 788 -13.88 -3.00 10.74
CA GLY A 788 -13.06 -1.80 10.60
C GLY A 788 -11.82 -1.95 9.71
N LEU A 789 -11.40 -3.19 9.43
CA LEU A 789 -10.39 -3.48 8.41
C LEU A 789 -10.85 -3.08 6.99
N PHE A 790 -12.14 -2.98 6.71
CA PHE A 790 -12.67 -2.52 5.42
C PHE A 790 -12.10 -1.14 5.05
N GLY A 791 -12.26 -0.14 5.92
CA GLY A 791 -11.68 1.18 5.73
C GLY A 791 -10.15 1.19 5.63
N PHE A 792 -9.46 0.28 6.32
CA PHE A 792 -8.01 0.11 6.20
C PHE A 792 -7.59 -0.39 4.80
N ILE A 793 -8.34 -1.30 4.18
CA ILE A 793 -8.09 -1.74 2.79
C ILE A 793 -8.29 -0.57 1.83
N ILE A 794 -9.38 0.19 1.99
CA ILE A 794 -9.65 1.38 1.17
C ILE A 794 -8.53 2.43 1.32
N ALA A 795 -8.03 2.65 2.55
CA ALA A 795 -6.91 3.54 2.80
C ALA A 795 -5.59 3.03 2.20
N SER A 796 -5.35 1.72 2.22
CA SER A 796 -4.17 1.10 1.61
C SER A 796 -4.06 1.36 0.10
N PHE A 797 -5.20 1.63 -0.56
CA PHE A 797 -5.27 2.06 -1.96
C PHE A 797 -5.18 3.59 -2.13
N PHE A 798 -6.13 4.34 -1.57
CA PHE A 798 -6.30 5.75 -1.93
C PHE A 798 -5.45 6.75 -1.12
N LEU A 799 -4.97 6.41 0.08
CA LEU A 799 -4.35 7.39 0.97
C LEU A 799 -3.07 8.02 0.39
N ALA A 800 -2.26 7.23 -0.31
CA ALA A 800 -1.06 7.71 -1.00
C ALA A 800 -1.40 8.71 -2.11
N VAL A 801 -2.50 8.49 -2.84
CA VAL A 801 -3.01 9.39 -3.89
C VAL A 801 -3.55 10.68 -3.27
N LEU A 802 -4.35 10.60 -2.21
CA LEU A 802 -4.89 11.77 -1.50
C LEU A 802 -3.81 12.68 -0.91
N LYS A 803 -2.71 12.10 -0.42
CA LYS A 803 -1.53 12.84 0.07
C LYS A 803 -0.58 13.30 -1.04
N GLY A 804 -0.83 12.94 -2.30
CA GLY A 804 -0.09 13.45 -3.46
C GLY A 804 1.19 12.68 -3.81
N TYR A 805 1.37 11.45 -3.34
CA TYR A 805 2.52 10.59 -3.73
C TYR A 805 2.33 9.87 -5.09
N CYS A 806 1.31 10.27 -5.85
CA CYS A 806 1.10 9.81 -7.23
C CYS A 806 1.56 10.91 -8.19
N ASP A 807 2.85 10.91 -8.52
CA ASP A 807 3.47 11.85 -9.47
C ASP A 807 3.19 11.50 -10.95
N ARG A 808 2.40 10.45 -11.22
CA ARG A 808 2.01 10.03 -12.57
C ARG A 808 0.59 10.47 -12.89
N ASP A 809 0.38 10.81 -14.15
CA ASP A 809 -0.94 11.11 -14.70
C ASP A 809 -1.87 9.87 -14.54
N PRO A 810 -3.10 10.03 -14.01
CA PRO A 810 -4.03 8.94 -13.79
C PRO A 810 -4.26 8.04 -15.00
N GLN A 811 -4.20 8.58 -16.23
CA GLN A 811 -4.38 7.80 -17.45
C GLN A 811 -3.22 6.79 -17.64
N GLN A 812 -2.01 7.14 -17.24
CA GLN A 812 -0.84 6.26 -17.28
C GLN A 812 -0.98 5.08 -16.31
N VAL A 813 -1.52 5.34 -15.11
CA VAL A 813 -1.74 4.30 -14.08
C VAL A 813 -2.86 3.35 -14.48
N VAL A 814 -3.90 3.84 -15.17
CA VAL A 814 -5.02 3.05 -15.68
C VAL A 814 -4.64 2.16 -16.87
N CYS A 815 -3.57 2.48 -17.59
CA CYS A 815 -3.04 1.69 -18.71
C CYS A 815 -1.97 0.64 -18.34
N MET A 816 -1.47 0.62 -17.09
CA MET A 816 -0.51 -0.41 -16.62
C MET A 816 -1.18 -1.75 -16.38
N GLU A 817 -0.48 -2.86 -16.67
CA GLU A 817 -0.91 -4.19 -16.25
C GLU A 817 -1.24 -4.25 -14.76
N PHE A 818 -2.20 -5.11 -14.45
CA PHE A 818 -2.93 -5.03 -13.20
C PHE A 818 -2.05 -5.36 -11.98
N VAL A 819 -1.16 -6.36 -12.13
CA VAL A 819 -0.17 -6.76 -11.11
C VAL A 819 0.95 -5.73 -10.96
N GLU A 820 1.36 -5.07 -12.06
CA GLU A 820 2.37 -4.00 -11.99
C GLU A 820 1.79 -2.76 -11.30
N ARG A 821 0.57 -2.37 -11.65
CA ARG A 821 -0.19 -1.31 -10.98
C ARG A 821 -0.32 -1.57 -9.48
N ALA A 822 -0.61 -2.82 -9.08
CA ALA A 822 -0.67 -3.23 -7.68
C ALA A 822 0.67 -3.02 -6.97
N LYS A 823 1.76 -3.53 -7.54
CA LYS A 823 3.13 -3.39 -6.99
C LYS A 823 3.59 -1.93 -6.92
N LEU A 824 3.30 -1.13 -7.95
CA LEU A 824 3.63 0.29 -8.00
C LEU A 824 2.85 1.08 -6.95
N THR A 825 1.54 0.85 -6.84
CA THR A 825 0.70 1.54 -5.85
C THR A 825 1.09 1.16 -4.42
N LYS A 826 1.49 -0.10 -4.21
CA LYS A 826 2.04 -0.59 -2.94
C LYS A 826 3.30 0.19 -2.50
N GLN A 827 4.07 0.74 -3.44
CA GLN A 827 5.27 1.53 -3.17
C GLN A 827 5.00 3.03 -3.00
N PHE A 828 3.83 3.56 -3.40
CA PHE A 828 3.55 4.99 -3.29
C PHE A 828 3.62 5.47 -1.83
N GLY A 829 4.35 6.58 -1.63
CA GLY A 829 4.66 7.16 -0.33
C GLY A 829 5.57 6.32 0.58
N GLY A 830 6.12 5.20 0.08
CA GLY A 830 7.12 4.38 0.76
C GLY A 830 6.79 4.05 2.22
N ASP A 831 7.79 4.17 3.08
CA ASP A 831 7.68 3.94 4.52
C ASP A 831 6.77 4.95 5.24
N GLU A 832 6.56 6.16 4.72
CA GLU A 832 5.69 7.15 5.36
C GLU A 832 4.23 6.68 5.33
N ILE A 833 3.73 6.28 4.14
CA ILE A 833 2.38 5.71 4.02
C ILE A 833 2.32 4.33 4.69
N SER A 834 3.35 3.49 4.55
CA SER A 834 3.36 2.17 5.19
C SER A 834 3.33 2.27 6.72
N LYS A 835 4.00 3.25 7.33
CA LYS A 835 3.88 3.57 8.76
C LYS A 835 2.47 4.03 9.13
N ILE A 836 1.88 4.93 8.35
CA ILE A 836 0.52 5.42 8.64
C ILE A 836 -0.49 4.26 8.65
N LEU A 837 -0.36 3.33 7.70
CA LEU A 837 -1.16 2.11 7.60
C LEU A 837 -0.83 1.08 8.72
N ALA A 838 0.44 0.97 9.14
CA ALA A 838 0.83 0.15 10.29
C ALA A 838 0.20 0.65 11.60
N ASP A 839 0.25 1.95 11.85
CA ASP A 839 -0.46 2.63 12.95
C ASP A 839 -2.00 2.47 12.85
N MET A 840 -2.55 2.20 11.66
CA MET A 840 -3.97 1.83 11.50
C MET A 840 -4.26 0.43 12.03
N LEU A 841 -3.45 -0.57 11.65
CA LEU A 841 -3.59 -1.95 12.14
C LEU A 841 -3.36 -2.05 13.65
N LEU A 842 -2.39 -1.32 14.20
CA LEU A 842 -2.12 -1.31 15.64
C LEU A 842 -3.29 -0.73 16.44
N HIS A 843 -3.92 0.36 15.98
CA HIS A 843 -5.12 0.88 16.63
C HIS A 843 -6.32 -0.08 16.53
N LEU A 844 -6.54 -0.74 15.38
CA LEU A 844 -7.59 -1.76 15.27
C LEU A 844 -7.36 -2.93 16.24
N LYS A 845 -6.11 -3.37 16.41
CA LYS A 845 -5.70 -4.34 17.42
C LYS A 845 -6.00 -3.85 18.84
N ASP A 846 -5.73 -2.58 19.17
CA ASP A 846 -6.00 -2.00 20.49
C ASP A 846 -7.50 -1.97 20.84
N LEU A 847 -8.37 -1.72 19.86
CA LEU A 847 -9.82 -1.70 20.08
C LEU A 847 -10.38 -3.06 20.55
N ASP A 848 -9.80 -4.19 20.13
CA ASP A 848 -10.19 -5.52 20.63
C ASP A 848 -9.78 -5.73 22.11
N PHE A 849 -8.64 -5.18 22.55
CA PHE A 849 -8.25 -5.24 23.96
C PHE A 849 -9.23 -4.46 24.86
N GLU A 850 -9.76 -3.34 24.41
CA GLU A 850 -10.80 -2.62 25.15
C GLU A 850 -12.09 -3.41 25.32
N LYS A 851 -12.47 -4.25 24.33
CA LYS A 851 -13.61 -5.15 24.50
C LYS A 851 -13.35 -6.13 25.64
N SER A 852 -12.16 -6.76 25.64
CA SER A 852 -11.77 -7.69 26.70
C SER A 852 -11.70 -7.01 28.08
N ASN A 853 -11.22 -5.77 28.17
CA ASN A 853 -11.26 -5.00 29.43
C ASN A 853 -12.70 -4.73 29.89
N LYS A 854 -13.61 -4.41 28.98
CA LYS A 854 -15.03 -4.22 29.31
C LYS A 854 -15.70 -5.51 29.80
N GLU A 855 -15.42 -6.66 29.17
CA GLU A 855 -15.92 -7.98 29.64
C GLU A 855 -15.42 -8.30 31.06
N VAL A 856 -14.15 -8.02 31.36
CA VAL A 856 -13.57 -8.19 32.70
C VAL A 856 -14.24 -7.24 33.72
N ILE A 857 -14.44 -5.97 33.37
CA ILE A 857 -15.11 -4.99 34.23
C ILE A 857 -16.57 -5.38 34.52
N SER A 858 -17.32 -5.85 33.51
CA SER A 858 -18.69 -6.35 33.72
C SER A 858 -18.73 -7.50 34.71
N LYS A 859 -17.84 -8.50 34.56
CA LYS A 859 -17.77 -9.62 35.51
C LYS A 859 -17.40 -9.17 36.93
N ILE A 860 -16.43 -8.28 37.08
CA ILE A 860 -16.08 -7.70 38.41
C ILE A 860 -17.29 -7.06 39.08
N ILE A 861 -18.14 -6.37 38.32
CA ILE A 861 -19.35 -5.70 38.84
C ILE A 861 -20.43 -6.72 39.21
N GLU A 862 -20.62 -7.76 38.40
CA GLU A 862 -21.51 -8.89 38.68
C GLU A 862 -21.09 -9.64 39.95
N ASP A 863 -19.81 -10.02 40.05
CA ASP A 863 -19.21 -10.74 41.19
C ASP A 863 -19.24 -9.93 42.50
N LEU A 864 -19.20 -8.59 42.41
CA LEU A 864 -19.39 -7.71 43.57
C LEU A 864 -20.84 -7.67 44.08
N GLY A 865 -21.79 -8.33 43.41
CA GLY A 865 -23.21 -8.40 43.81
C GLY A 865 -23.91 -7.04 43.78
N GLN A 866 -23.31 -6.05 43.11
CA GLN A 866 -23.81 -4.69 43.03
C GLN A 866 -24.90 -4.61 41.96
N ASN A 867 -26.15 -4.39 42.37
CA ASN A 867 -27.21 -4.00 41.45
C ASN A 867 -26.90 -2.57 40.97
N VAL A 868 -26.44 -2.39 39.73
CA VAL A 868 -25.97 -1.09 39.22
C VAL A 868 -26.73 -0.61 37.98
N ASP A 869 -26.71 0.72 37.81
CA ASP A 869 -27.01 1.41 36.56
C ASP A 869 -25.78 2.22 36.11
N GLU A 870 -25.75 2.59 34.83
CA GLU A 870 -24.79 3.55 34.26
C GLU A 870 -23.31 3.26 34.56
N VAL A 871 -22.87 2.01 34.37
CA VAL A 871 -21.43 1.67 34.42
C VAL A 871 -20.67 2.42 33.33
N ARG A 872 -19.66 3.18 33.75
CA ARG A 872 -18.67 3.83 32.88
C ARG A 872 -17.29 3.49 33.42
N TYR A 873 -16.30 3.40 32.55
CA TYR A 873 -14.91 3.33 32.98
C TYR A 873 -14.06 4.32 32.21
N GLU A 874 -13.05 4.85 32.88
CA GLU A 874 -12.05 5.76 32.34
C GLU A 874 -10.69 5.08 32.46
N LEU A 875 -9.99 4.88 31.34
CA LEU A 875 -8.58 4.51 31.32
C LEU A 875 -7.79 5.74 31.76
N SER A 876 -7.12 5.66 32.91
CA SER A 876 -6.35 6.79 33.45
C SER A 876 -4.90 6.77 32.97
N GLU A 877 -4.31 5.58 32.80
CA GLU A 877 -2.93 5.39 32.34
C GLU A 877 -2.72 3.94 31.86
N GLN A 878 -1.87 3.74 30.86
CA GLN A 878 -1.36 2.42 30.46
C GLN A 878 0.17 2.42 30.59
N ALA A 879 0.70 1.41 31.27
CA ALA A 879 2.12 1.15 31.37
C ALA A 879 2.43 -0.20 30.72
N ASP A 880 3.09 -0.17 29.56
CA ASP A 880 3.65 -1.36 28.93
C ASP A 880 5.03 -1.65 29.52
N ASN A 881 5.09 -2.56 30.49
CA ASN A 881 6.35 -3.08 31.00
C ASN A 881 6.80 -4.26 30.13
N ILE A 882 8.11 -4.51 30.08
CA ILE A 882 8.76 -5.60 29.33
C ILE A 882 8.03 -6.95 29.51
N MET A 883 7.57 -7.22 30.73
CA MET A 883 6.98 -8.50 31.17
C MET A 883 5.44 -8.50 31.21
N SER A 884 4.79 -7.34 31.31
CA SER A 884 3.33 -7.23 31.40
C SER A 884 2.81 -5.86 30.99
N THR A 885 1.63 -5.82 30.35
CA THR A 885 0.86 -4.60 30.14
C THR A 885 -0.02 -4.36 31.36
N VAL A 886 0.04 -3.16 31.94
CA VAL A 886 -0.74 -2.74 33.11
C VAL A 886 -1.65 -1.56 32.72
N HIS A 887 -2.95 -1.70 32.97
CA HIS A 887 -3.94 -0.64 32.76
C HIS A 887 -4.47 -0.16 34.11
N TYR A 888 -4.41 1.15 34.35
CA TYR A 888 -5.05 1.79 35.48
C TYR A 888 -6.44 2.28 35.05
N ILE A 889 -7.49 1.79 35.72
CA ILE A 889 -8.89 2.01 35.31
C ILE A 889 -9.68 2.55 36.50
N CYS A 890 -10.41 3.65 36.29
CA CYS A 890 -11.42 4.12 37.23
C CYS A 890 -12.80 3.75 36.71
N VAL A 891 -13.49 2.83 37.40
CA VAL A 891 -14.87 2.42 37.08
C VAL A 891 -15.84 3.24 37.93
N LYS A 892 -16.72 4.02 37.29
CA LYS A 892 -17.76 4.82 37.93
C LYS A 892 -19.11 4.18 37.65
N PHE A 893 -19.89 3.89 38.68
CA PHE A 893 -21.20 3.23 38.54
C PHE A 893 -22.21 3.77 39.54
N LYS A 894 -23.50 3.67 39.24
CA LYS A 894 -24.58 4.09 40.12
C LYS A 894 -25.18 2.88 40.83
N ASN A 895 -25.04 2.83 42.15
CA ASN A 895 -25.61 1.75 42.96
C ASN A 895 -27.14 1.91 43.02
N ARG A 896 -27.92 0.99 42.42
CA ARG A 896 -29.40 1.02 42.45
C ARG A 896 -29.96 0.96 43.87
N THR A 897 -29.28 0.24 44.76
CA THR A 897 -29.72 0.00 46.14
C THR A 897 -29.47 1.21 47.04
N LYS A 898 -28.43 2.00 46.77
CA LYS A 898 -28.08 3.21 47.56
C LYS A 898 -28.45 4.53 46.87
N GLY A 899 -28.72 4.52 45.57
CA GLY A 899 -28.97 5.72 44.75
C GLY A 899 -27.76 6.62 44.51
N GLN A 900 -26.56 6.21 44.97
CA GLN A 900 -25.33 7.00 44.95
C GLN A 900 -24.39 6.52 43.85
N SER A 901 -23.58 7.44 43.30
CA SER A 901 -22.44 7.10 42.46
C SER A 901 -21.30 6.57 43.33
N GLU A 902 -20.78 5.40 42.99
CA GLU A 902 -19.59 4.78 43.58
C GLU A 902 -18.48 4.73 42.53
N GLU A 903 -17.23 4.81 42.97
CA GLU A 903 -16.05 4.69 42.11
C GLU A 903 -15.15 3.55 42.59
N LEU A 904 -14.58 2.80 41.66
CA LEU A 904 -13.71 1.67 41.90
C LEU A 904 -12.45 1.81 41.05
N SER A 905 -11.31 2.05 41.70
CA SER A 905 -10.01 2.14 41.05
C SER A 905 -9.34 0.77 40.98
N LEU A 906 -9.05 0.33 39.75
CA LEU A 906 -8.53 -1.00 39.41
C LEU A 906 -7.17 -0.91 38.73
N VAL A 907 -6.40 -1.99 38.85
CA VAL A 907 -5.18 -2.28 38.08
C VAL A 907 -5.42 -3.58 37.33
N ILE A 908 -5.47 -3.54 36.00
CA ILE A 908 -5.61 -4.74 35.14
C ILE A 908 -4.26 -5.08 34.52
N LYS A 909 -3.66 -6.18 34.99
CA LYS A 909 -2.38 -6.72 34.54
C LYS A 909 -2.62 -7.86 33.53
N ARG A 910 -1.85 -7.87 32.42
CA ARG A 910 -1.88 -8.90 31.35
C ARG A 910 -0.47 -9.26 30.88
N PRO A 911 -0.22 -10.46 30.35
CA PRO A 911 1.09 -10.84 29.80
C PRO A 911 1.61 -9.84 28.76
N SER A 912 2.94 -9.70 28.66
CA SER A 912 3.59 -8.85 27.65
C SER A 912 3.05 -9.13 26.24
N ARG A 913 2.81 -8.08 25.46
CA ARG A 913 2.34 -8.20 24.07
C ARG A 913 3.39 -8.74 23.10
N ILE A 914 4.66 -8.84 23.51
CA ILE A 914 5.78 -9.28 22.68
C ILE A 914 6.10 -10.76 22.93
N GLU A 915 5.97 -11.62 21.91
CA GLU A 915 6.21 -13.07 22.05
C GLU A 915 7.60 -13.43 22.58
N TYR A 916 8.65 -12.76 22.11
CA TYR A 916 10.01 -13.00 22.55
C TYR A 916 10.15 -12.87 24.07
N PHE A 917 9.68 -11.75 24.65
CA PHE A 917 9.67 -11.56 26.10
C PHE A 917 8.77 -12.56 26.83
N ARG A 918 7.60 -12.92 26.27
CA ARG A 918 6.74 -13.96 26.86
C ARG A 918 7.46 -15.30 27.00
N ARG A 919 8.17 -15.74 25.95
CA ARG A 919 8.88 -17.03 25.91
C ARG A 919 10.15 -17.00 26.76
N LEU A 920 10.93 -15.93 26.69
CA LEU A 920 12.14 -15.74 27.49
C LEU A 920 11.84 -15.70 29.00
N THR A 921 10.82 -14.94 29.40
CA THR A 921 10.48 -14.78 30.83
C THR A 921 9.52 -15.84 31.35
N ARG A 922 8.89 -16.63 30.46
CA ARG A 922 7.86 -17.64 30.78
C ARG A 922 6.67 -16.99 31.49
N SER A 923 6.12 -15.94 30.86
CA SER A 923 5.04 -15.13 31.43
C SER A 923 3.78 -15.93 31.70
N ASP A 924 3.53 -17.01 30.98
CA ASP A 924 2.47 -17.98 31.25
C ASP A 924 2.60 -18.58 32.66
N PHE A 925 3.79 -19.05 33.03
CA PHE A 925 4.08 -19.64 34.34
C PHE A 925 4.07 -18.56 35.45
N GLN A 926 4.48 -17.33 35.12
CA GLN A 926 4.44 -16.19 36.05
C GLN A 926 3.01 -15.79 36.41
N PHE A 927 2.13 -15.64 35.40
CA PHE A 927 0.73 -15.32 35.63
C PHE A 927 0.00 -16.47 36.34
N HIS A 928 0.34 -17.73 36.04
CA HIS A 928 -0.16 -18.87 36.81
C HIS A 928 0.17 -18.75 38.30
N ASN A 929 1.44 -18.50 38.65
CA ASN A 929 1.88 -18.36 40.05
C ASN A 929 1.24 -17.16 40.77
N GLU A 930 1.08 -16.02 40.09
CA GLU A 930 0.44 -14.84 40.68
C GLU A 930 -1.08 -15.04 40.87
N ILE A 931 -1.76 -15.71 39.92
CA ILE A 931 -3.17 -16.11 40.06
C ILE A 931 -3.33 -17.12 41.21
N LEU A 932 -2.47 -18.13 41.28
CA LEU A 932 -2.43 -19.14 42.36
C LEU A 932 -2.25 -18.47 43.74
N PHE A 933 -1.37 -17.48 43.82
CA PHE A 933 -1.18 -16.67 45.03
C PHE A 933 -2.49 -16.01 45.47
N TYR A 934 -3.16 -15.26 44.58
CA TYR A 934 -4.38 -14.54 44.93
C TYR A 934 -5.59 -15.46 45.19
N GLN A 935 -5.67 -16.62 44.53
CA GLN A 935 -6.76 -17.57 44.70
C GLN A 935 -6.62 -18.46 45.95
N MET A 936 -5.41 -18.95 46.26
CA MET A 936 -5.21 -19.99 47.28
C MET A 936 -4.47 -19.51 48.52
N TYR A 937 -3.53 -18.57 48.38
CA TYR A 937 -2.67 -18.12 49.49
C TYR A 937 -3.20 -16.84 50.15
N ALA A 938 -3.42 -15.76 49.39
CA ALA A 938 -3.97 -14.50 49.91
C ALA A 938 -5.37 -14.70 50.52
N GLN A 939 -5.68 -13.98 51.59
CA GLN A 939 -6.98 -14.04 52.28
C GLN A 939 -7.56 -12.63 52.48
N PRO A 940 -8.90 -12.46 52.51
CA PRO A 940 -9.52 -11.16 52.73
C PRO A 940 -9.10 -10.52 54.07
N GLY A 941 -8.74 -9.23 54.03
CA GLY A 941 -8.33 -8.46 55.20
C GLY A 941 -6.84 -8.48 55.52
N GLU A 942 -6.03 -9.25 54.79
CA GLU A 942 -4.57 -9.22 54.88
C GLU A 942 -3.95 -7.98 54.20
N ASN A 943 -2.65 -7.77 54.39
CA ASN A 943 -1.91 -6.62 53.85
C ASN A 943 -1.48 -6.80 52.37
N PHE A 944 -2.40 -7.28 51.54
CA PHE A 944 -2.21 -7.41 50.08
C PHE A 944 -3.19 -6.50 49.34
N ALA A 945 -2.95 -6.30 48.04
CA ALA A 945 -3.95 -5.73 47.14
C ALA A 945 -5.14 -6.69 47.03
N LYS A 946 -6.37 -6.18 47.16
CA LYS A 946 -7.57 -6.99 46.91
C LYS A 946 -7.62 -7.41 45.44
N CYS A 947 -7.65 -8.71 45.18
CA CYS A 947 -7.96 -9.24 43.85
C CYS A 947 -9.49 -9.23 43.63
N PHE A 948 -9.92 -8.70 42.49
CA PHE A 948 -11.32 -8.66 42.07
C PHE A 948 -11.67 -9.74 41.05
N TYR A 949 -10.74 -10.06 40.13
CA TYR A 949 -10.97 -11.04 39.08
C TYR A 949 -9.65 -11.64 38.59
N THR A 950 -9.69 -12.93 38.25
CA THR A 950 -8.61 -13.67 37.61
C THR A 950 -9.18 -14.54 36.50
N ASP A 951 -8.51 -14.58 35.34
CA ASP A 951 -8.79 -15.52 34.25
C ASP A 951 -7.45 -16.09 33.80
N GLU A 952 -7.30 -17.40 33.72
CA GLU A 952 -6.05 -18.04 33.29
C GLU A 952 -6.22 -18.63 31.90
N ARG A 953 -5.64 -17.96 30.89
CA ARG A 953 -5.71 -18.34 29.48
C ARG A 953 -4.36 -18.06 28.79
N PRO A 954 -3.35 -18.92 29.06
CA PRO A 954 -2.03 -18.74 28.48
C PRO A 954 -2.07 -18.88 26.95
N PRO A 955 -1.18 -18.17 26.21
CA PRO A 955 -0.08 -17.35 26.71
C PRO A 955 -0.37 -15.83 26.77
N ILE A 956 -1.53 -15.34 26.30
CA ILE A 956 -1.81 -13.89 26.13
C ILE A 956 -3.10 -13.40 26.78
N ASP A 957 -4.07 -14.28 27.05
CA ASP A 957 -5.42 -13.90 27.50
C ASP A 957 -5.61 -14.07 29.01
N SER A 958 -4.55 -14.41 29.74
CA SER A 958 -4.56 -14.37 31.21
C SER A 958 -4.72 -12.94 31.70
N VAL A 959 -5.57 -12.73 32.70
CA VAL A 959 -5.89 -11.41 33.27
C VAL A 959 -5.89 -11.49 34.79
N ILE A 960 -5.29 -10.49 35.43
CA ILE A 960 -5.40 -10.26 36.87
C ILE A 960 -5.91 -8.83 37.08
N ALA A 961 -7.03 -8.68 37.79
CA ALA A 961 -7.60 -7.38 38.15
C ALA A 961 -7.50 -7.18 39.66
N LEU A 962 -6.68 -6.21 40.07
CA LEU A 962 -6.37 -5.88 41.46
C LEU A 962 -6.94 -4.50 41.82
N GLU A 963 -7.05 -4.20 43.11
CA GLU A 963 -7.33 -2.83 43.57
C GLU A 963 -6.14 -1.90 43.31
N ASN A 964 -6.43 -0.65 42.97
CA ASN A 964 -5.41 0.39 42.97
C ASN A 964 -5.16 0.87 44.43
N VAL A 965 -4.14 0.29 45.06
CA VAL A 965 -3.77 0.55 46.46
C VAL A 965 -3.25 1.97 46.73
N ASN A 966 -3.06 2.81 45.71
CA ASN A 966 -2.77 4.23 45.89
C ASN A 966 -3.87 4.93 46.71
N GLY A 967 -5.13 4.49 46.58
CA GLY A 967 -6.25 4.98 47.41
C GLY A 967 -6.14 4.60 48.90
N ARG A 968 -5.32 3.60 49.25
CA ARG A 968 -4.97 3.24 50.64
C ARG A 968 -3.74 4.00 51.16
N GLY A 969 -3.13 4.87 50.34
CA GLY A 969 -1.93 5.64 50.68
C GLY A 969 -0.61 4.88 50.48
N TYR A 970 -0.62 3.75 49.77
CA TYR A 970 0.59 3.01 49.39
C TYR A 970 1.08 3.48 48.02
N TYR A 971 2.36 3.79 47.90
CA TYR A 971 2.98 4.25 46.66
C TYR A 971 4.32 3.56 46.43
N SER A 972 4.78 3.49 45.18
CA SER A 972 6.09 2.92 44.83
C SER A 972 7.24 3.67 45.50
N CYS A 973 8.34 2.97 45.79
CA CYS A 973 9.54 3.62 46.31
C CYS A 973 10.06 4.69 45.33
N PRO A 974 10.36 5.92 45.78
CA PRO A 974 10.95 6.95 44.92
C PRO A 974 12.43 6.68 44.57
N TYR A 975 13.06 5.70 45.22
CA TYR A 975 14.46 5.29 44.99
C TYR A 975 14.53 3.99 44.20
N LYS A 976 15.26 3.99 43.08
CA LYS A 976 15.53 2.79 42.26
C LYS A 976 16.61 1.86 42.85
N TYR A 977 17.50 2.42 43.66
CA TYR A 977 18.60 1.76 44.35
C TYR A 977 18.94 2.57 45.61
N ASP A 978 19.48 1.91 46.64
CA ASP A 978 19.92 2.50 47.91
C ASP A 978 18.86 3.40 48.58
N ALA A 979 17.68 2.81 48.80
CA ALA A 979 16.63 3.49 49.56
C ALA A 979 17.08 3.72 51.03
N PRO A 980 16.62 4.80 51.69
CA PRO A 980 16.90 5.05 53.11
C PRO A 980 16.55 3.85 54.00
N LEU A 981 17.32 3.66 55.07
CA LEU A 981 17.24 2.50 55.96
C LEU A 981 15.81 2.22 56.44
N GLU A 982 15.01 3.26 56.68
CA GLU A 982 13.63 3.17 57.15
C GLU A 982 12.72 2.40 56.17
N TYR A 983 12.93 2.56 54.86
CA TYR A 983 12.24 1.78 53.82
C TYR A 983 12.66 0.30 53.89
N THR A 984 13.96 0.03 54.00
CA THR A 984 14.49 -1.34 54.12
C THR A 984 14.01 -2.04 55.39
N LEU A 985 13.96 -1.37 56.53
CA LEU A 985 13.42 -1.92 57.77
C LEU A 985 11.91 -2.20 57.67
N ALA A 986 11.14 -1.34 57.00
CA ALA A 986 9.72 -1.57 56.72
C ALA A 986 9.50 -2.78 55.81
N ALA A 987 10.28 -2.90 54.74
CA ALA A 987 10.22 -4.01 53.79
C ALA A 987 10.60 -5.35 54.45
N PHE A 988 11.70 -5.41 55.22
CA PHE A 988 12.13 -6.62 55.93
C PHE A 988 11.14 -7.04 57.03
N ARG A 989 10.49 -6.08 57.71
CA ARG A 989 9.42 -6.37 58.67
C ARG A 989 8.24 -7.05 57.99
N GLU A 990 7.78 -6.54 56.86
CA GLU A 990 6.66 -7.14 56.11
C GLU A 990 7.04 -8.50 55.52
N MET A 991 8.27 -8.66 55.01
CA MET A 991 8.78 -9.96 54.55
C MET A 991 8.88 -11.00 55.68
N GLY A 992 9.21 -10.57 56.91
CA GLY A 992 9.16 -11.41 58.10
C GLY A 992 7.75 -11.95 58.37
N ARG A 993 6.74 -11.08 58.30
CA ARG A 993 5.33 -11.47 58.43
C ARG A 993 4.88 -12.38 57.26
N PHE A 994 5.32 -12.10 56.03
CA PHE A 994 5.01 -12.89 54.84
C PHE A 994 5.53 -14.34 54.92
N HIS A 995 6.81 -14.52 55.24
CA HIS A 995 7.39 -15.85 55.47
C HIS A 995 6.79 -16.53 56.70
N GLY A 996 6.49 -15.76 57.76
CA GLY A 996 5.77 -16.20 58.95
C GLY A 996 4.43 -16.86 58.61
N LYS A 997 3.62 -16.20 57.78
CA LYS A 997 2.37 -16.77 57.24
C LYS A 997 2.60 -18.12 56.55
N GLY A 998 3.64 -18.25 55.74
CA GLY A 998 3.96 -19.49 55.04
C GLY A 998 4.30 -20.63 56.00
N TYR A 999 5.09 -20.38 57.04
CA TYR A 999 5.36 -21.35 58.09
C TYR A 999 4.09 -21.69 58.91
N VAL A 1000 3.28 -20.69 59.27
CA VAL A 1000 2.00 -20.90 59.97
C VAL A 1000 1.08 -21.82 59.16
N MET A 1001 0.99 -21.58 57.85
CA MET A 1001 0.19 -22.41 56.95
C MET A 1001 0.76 -23.83 56.81
N LYS A 1002 2.09 -23.98 56.75
CA LYS A 1002 2.78 -25.28 56.68
C LYS A 1002 2.59 -26.15 57.93
N GLU A 1003 2.49 -25.52 59.10
CA GLU A 1003 2.31 -26.20 60.40
C GLU A 1003 0.82 -26.46 60.71
N LEU A 1004 -0.07 -25.46 60.49
CA LEU A 1004 -1.50 -25.55 60.87
C LEU A 1004 -2.43 -25.99 59.73
N GLN A 1005 -2.05 -25.82 58.46
CA GLN A 1005 -2.85 -26.11 57.26
C GLN A 1005 -2.05 -26.92 56.23
N ARG A 1006 -1.27 -27.89 56.72
CA ARG A 1006 -0.23 -28.61 55.96
C ARG A 1006 -0.69 -29.13 54.59
N GLU A 1007 -1.90 -29.69 54.48
CA GLU A 1007 -2.42 -30.19 53.20
C GLU A 1007 -2.62 -29.05 52.18
N LYS A 1008 -3.28 -27.96 52.59
CA LYS A 1008 -3.47 -26.77 51.75
C LYS A 1008 -2.13 -26.12 51.37
N PHE A 1009 -1.15 -26.10 52.29
CA PHE A 1009 0.19 -25.61 51.99
C PHE A 1009 0.86 -26.42 50.87
N PHE A 1010 0.91 -27.76 51.00
CA PHE A 1010 1.58 -28.59 50.00
C PHE A 1010 0.78 -28.73 48.68
N ASP A 1011 -0.52 -28.47 48.68
CA ASP A 1011 -1.30 -28.34 47.44
C ASP A 1011 -0.90 -27.08 46.64
N ILE A 1012 -0.70 -25.93 47.31
CA ILE A 1012 -0.12 -24.72 46.68
C ILE A 1012 1.28 -25.01 46.14
N VAL A 1013 2.16 -25.61 46.95
CA VAL A 1013 3.54 -25.97 46.54
C VAL A 1013 3.56 -26.89 45.31
N LYS A 1014 2.59 -27.80 45.19
CA LYS A 1014 2.45 -28.71 44.04
C LYS A 1014 1.98 -28.01 42.77
N GLN A 1015 1.24 -26.92 42.89
CA GLN A 1015 0.72 -26.14 41.76
C GLN A 1015 1.70 -25.05 41.30
N CYS A 1016 2.53 -24.50 42.20
CA CYS A 1016 3.62 -23.58 41.86
C CYS A 1016 4.51 -24.11 40.73
N GLN A 1017 4.76 -23.28 39.71
CA GLN A 1017 5.58 -23.62 38.54
C GLN A 1017 6.90 -22.86 38.57
N GLU A 1018 8.02 -23.51 38.22
CA GLU A 1018 9.32 -22.83 38.19
C GLU A 1018 9.43 -21.94 36.94
N THR A 1019 9.54 -20.62 37.17
CA THR A 1019 9.54 -19.56 36.14
C THR A 1019 10.94 -19.15 35.65
N ARG A 1020 11.98 -19.27 36.49
CA ARG A 1020 13.32 -18.67 36.26
C ARG A 1020 14.45 -19.71 36.21
N PHE A 1021 14.35 -20.81 36.96
CA PHE A 1021 15.47 -21.75 37.19
C PHE A 1021 15.24 -23.15 36.60
N ASN A 1022 14.87 -23.21 35.32
CA ASN A 1022 14.79 -24.47 34.60
C ASN A 1022 16.16 -24.87 34.03
N SER A 1023 16.67 -26.05 34.40
CA SER A 1023 17.97 -26.57 33.96
C SER A 1023 18.04 -26.97 32.49
N THR A 1024 16.92 -26.97 31.75
CA THR A 1024 16.89 -27.28 30.31
C THR A 1024 17.06 -26.05 29.39
N CYS A 1025 17.38 -24.87 29.94
CA CYS A 1025 17.62 -23.65 29.17
C CYS A 1025 19.10 -23.27 29.20
N ASP A 1026 19.86 -23.74 28.21
CA ASP A 1026 21.32 -23.51 28.14
C ASP A 1026 21.67 -22.01 27.95
N GLU A 1027 20.81 -21.23 27.29
CA GLU A 1027 21.06 -19.81 26.96
C GLU A 1027 21.10 -18.92 28.21
N TYR A 1028 20.05 -18.94 29.05
CA TYR A 1028 20.01 -18.15 30.28
C TYR A 1028 21.08 -18.58 31.29
N LYS A 1029 21.36 -19.89 31.35
CA LYS A 1029 22.44 -20.47 32.16
C LYS A 1029 23.81 -19.88 31.77
N ASN A 1030 24.17 -19.95 30.49
CA ASN A 1030 25.44 -19.42 29.99
C ASN A 1030 25.54 -17.90 30.23
N TYR A 1031 24.45 -17.16 30.05
CA TYR A 1031 24.39 -15.73 30.33
C TYR A 1031 24.76 -15.41 31.80
N VAL A 1032 24.13 -16.13 32.75
CA VAL A 1032 24.35 -15.97 34.19
C VAL A 1032 25.80 -16.32 34.59
N ASP A 1033 26.34 -17.41 34.05
CA ASP A 1033 27.72 -17.86 34.34
C ASP A 1033 28.78 -16.84 33.85
N ILE A 1034 28.53 -16.18 32.71
CA ILE A 1034 29.44 -15.15 32.16
C ILE A 1034 29.48 -13.90 33.05
N ILE A 1035 28.32 -13.33 33.40
CA ILE A 1035 28.26 -12.06 34.15
C ILE A 1035 28.79 -12.19 35.58
N ALA A 1036 28.57 -13.33 36.24
CA ALA A 1036 28.92 -13.52 37.65
C ALA A 1036 30.44 -13.44 37.91
N THR A 1037 31.27 -13.79 36.92
CA THR A 1037 32.74 -13.79 37.04
C THR A 1037 33.38 -12.38 37.09
N ARG A 1038 32.66 -11.35 36.65
CA ARG A 1038 33.14 -9.95 36.53
C ARG A 1038 33.84 -9.41 37.78
N ALA A 1039 33.21 -9.61 38.94
CA ALA A 1039 33.71 -9.07 40.20
C ALA A 1039 35.04 -9.73 40.62
N VAL A 1040 35.24 -11.01 40.26
CA VAL A 1040 36.47 -11.75 40.55
C VAL A 1040 37.63 -11.30 39.65
N GLU A 1041 37.35 -11.01 38.37
CA GLU A 1041 38.33 -10.42 37.45
C GLU A 1041 38.81 -9.05 37.97
N TYR A 1042 37.90 -8.22 38.47
CA TYR A 1042 38.25 -6.94 39.09
C TYR A 1042 39.13 -7.11 40.33
N LEU A 1043 38.76 -8.00 41.26
CA LEU A 1043 39.54 -8.31 42.46
C LEU A 1043 40.96 -8.81 42.11
N ARG A 1044 41.08 -9.70 41.12
CA ARG A 1044 42.36 -10.22 40.63
C ARG A 1044 43.23 -9.10 40.06
N ASN A 1045 42.66 -8.23 39.23
CA ASN A 1045 43.38 -7.10 38.63
C ASN A 1045 43.82 -6.03 39.65
N HIS A 1046 43.16 -5.96 40.81
CA HIS A 1046 43.49 -5.03 41.91
C HIS A 1046 44.34 -5.67 43.03
N GLY A 1047 44.88 -6.88 42.81
CA GLY A 1047 45.88 -7.49 43.70
C GLY A 1047 45.31 -8.10 44.99
N HIS A 1048 44.03 -8.49 44.99
CA HIS A 1048 43.44 -9.24 46.10
C HIS A 1048 43.97 -10.69 46.13
N ASP A 1049 43.71 -11.41 47.24
CA ASP A 1049 44.23 -12.77 47.45
C ASP A 1049 43.87 -13.72 46.30
N VAL A 1050 44.90 -14.31 45.69
CA VAL A 1050 44.78 -15.20 44.53
C VAL A 1050 44.01 -16.47 44.89
N THR A 1051 44.22 -17.02 46.09
CA THR A 1051 43.53 -18.25 46.52
C THR A 1051 42.03 -18.06 46.65
N PHE A 1052 41.61 -16.91 47.18
CA PHE A 1052 40.21 -16.49 47.24
C PHE A 1052 39.63 -16.25 45.84
N CYS A 1053 40.36 -15.54 44.97
CA CYS A 1053 39.91 -15.28 43.60
C CYS A 1053 39.70 -16.60 42.82
N ASP A 1054 40.68 -17.50 42.82
CA ASP A 1054 40.61 -18.76 42.07
C ASP A 1054 39.46 -19.67 42.55
N LYS A 1055 39.22 -19.74 43.87
CA LYS A 1055 38.07 -20.47 44.43
C LYS A 1055 36.73 -19.85 44.04
N THR A 1056 36.64 -18.51 44.08
CA THR A 1056 35.40 -17.80 43.77
C THR A 1056 35.08 -17.86 42.28
N GLU A 1057 36.10 -17.79 41.41
CA GLU A 1057 35.96 -18.02 39.97
C GLU A 1057 35.54 -19.46 39.64
N ALA A 1058 36.11 -20.46 40.31
CA ALA A 1058 35.70 -21.86 40.14
C ALA A 1058 34.23 -22.11 40.55
N LEU A 1059 33.71 -21.34 41.50
CA LEU A 1059 32.30 -21.38 41.90
C LEU A 1059 31.41 -20.65 40.89
N LEU A 1060 31.75 -19.40 40.53
CA LEU A 1060 30.93 -18.50 39.72
C LEU A 1060 31.01 -18.74 38.21
N SER A 1061 32.05 -19.42 37.70
CA SER A 1061 32.12 -19.88 36.31
C SER A 1061 31.07 -20.94 35.95
N LYS A 1062 30.31 -21.43 36.94
CA LYS A 1062 29.08 -22.21 36.82
C LYS A 1062 28.04 -21.74 37.85
N ALA A 1063 27.95 -20.44 38.06
CA ALA A 1063 27.05 -19.78 39.02
C ALA A 1063 25.61 -20.33 39.01
N PHE A 1064 25.05 -20.61 37.83
CA PHE A 1064 23.70 -21.13 37.68
C PHE A 1064 23.52 -22.49 38.36
N ASP A 1065 24.34 -23.50 38.01
CA ASP A 1065 24.27 -24.83 38.62
C ASP A 1065 24.77 -24.83 40.07
N ASN A 1066 25.85 -24.11 40.34
CA ASN A 1066 26.56 -24.22 41.60
C ASN A 1066 25.95 -23.42 42.74
N VAL A 1067 25.25 -22.32 42.42
CA VAL A 1067 24.66 -21.39 43.40
C VAL A 1067 23.16 -21.25 43.16
N MET A 1068 22.71 -20.86 41.96
CA MET A 1068 21.30 -20.48 41.76
C MET A 1068 20.33 -21.65 42.01
N ILE A 1069 20.57 -22.79 41.36
CA ILE A 1069 19.73 -24.00 41.52
C ILE A 1069 19.74 -24.47 42.99
N LYS A 1070 20.92 -24.58 43.61
CA LYS A 1070 21.05 -25.06 45.01
C LYS A 1070 20.47 -24.11 46.05
N ALA A 1071 20.42 -22.81 45.77
CA ALA A 1071 19.83 -21.82 46.66
C ALA A 1071 18.29 -21.83 46.61
N VAL A 1072 17.69 -22.23 45.48
CA VAL A 1072 16.23 -22.34 45.37
C VAL A 1072 15.68 -23.69 45.83
N GLU A 1073 16.51 -24.75 45.90
CA GLU A 1073 16.13 -26.06 46.43
C GLU A 1073 15.56 -25.98 47.87
N PRO A 1074 14.37 -26.55 48.15
CA PRO A 1074 13.80 -26.55 49.48
C PRO A 1074 14.66 -27.30 50.52
N ARG A 1075 14.90 -26.66 51.66
CA ARG A 1075 15.69 -27.16 52.79
C ARG A 1075 14.90 -27.08 54.09
N GLU A 1076 14.39 -28.23 54.53
CA GLU A 1076 13.68 -28.37 55.81
C GLU A 1076 14.62 -28.16 57.02
N PRO A 1077 14.15 -27.56 58.14
CA PRO A 1077 12.81 -27.03 58.37
C PRO A 1077 12.56 -25.63 57.79
N LEU A 1078 13.61 -24.97 57.29
CA LEU A 1078 13.63 -23.54 56.97
C LEU A 1078 12.86 -23.15 55.70
N SER A 1079 12.38 -24.09 54.89
CA SER A 1079 11.60 -23.72 53.71
C SER A 1079 10.17 -23.25 54.02
N THR A 1080 9.75 -22.23 53.28
CA THR A 1080 8.44 -21.57 53.33
C THR A 1080 8.03 -21.15 51.92
N LEU A 1081 6.86 -20.51 51.78
CA LEU A 1081 6.46 -19.86 50.53
C LEU A 1081 7.12 -18.48 50.46
N CYS A 1082 8.04 -18.34 49.51
CA CYS A 1082 8.84 -17.15 49.25
C CYS A 1082 8.23 -16.35 48.09
N HIS A 1083 8.45 -15.03 48.08
CA HIS A 1083 8.04 -14.13 47.01
C HIS A 1083 8.83 -14.37 45.72
N GLY A 1084 10.12 -14.72 45.85
CA GLY A 1084 11.02 -15.08 44.76
C GLY A 1084 11.58 -13.91 43.94
N ASP A 1085 11.17 -12.68 44.22
CA ASP A 1085 11.60 -11.45 43.53
C ASP A 1085 11.43 -10.20 44.43
N PHE A 1086 11.80 -10.33 45.70
CA PHE A 1086 11.68 -9.25 46.68
C PHE A 1086 12.62 -8.07 46.38
N THR A 1087 12.04 -6.98 45.87
CA THR A 1087 12.76 -5.78 45.42
C THR A 1087 12.01 -4.50 45.77
N LEU A 1088 12.67 -3.33 45.65
CA LEU A 1088 12.06 -2.02 45.85
C LEU A 1088 10.94 -1.68 44.85
N SER A 1089 10.98 -2.21 43.63
CA SER A 1089 9.89 -2.03 42.64
C SER A 1089 8.65 -2.85 42.98
N ASN A 1090 8.85 -4.01 43.63
CA ASN A 1090 7.78 -4.92 44.04
C ASN A 1090 7.31 -4.68 45.50
N THR A 1091 7.75 -3.57 46.11
CA THR A 1091 7.37 -3.15 47.46
C THR A 1091 6.78 -1.74 47.43
N LEU A 1092 5.53 -1.60 47.85
CA LEU A 1092 4.86 -0.32 48.00
C LEU A 1092 4.91 0.14 49.46
N PHE A 1093 4.99 1.46 49.66
CA PHE A 1093 5.20 2.07 50.97
C PHE A 1093 4.11 3.09 51.29
N LYS A 1094 3.65 3.06 52.54
CA LYS A 1094 2.75 4.05 53.13
C LYS A 1094 3.44 4.67 54.36
N THR A 1095 3.42 6.00 54.48
CA THR A 1095 3.82 6.67 55.72
C THR A 1095 2.67 6.63 56.71
N GLU A 1096 2.92 6.15 57.93
CA GLU A 1096 1.98 6.18 59.04
C GLU A 1096 2.09 7.49 59.85
N ASN A 1097 1.11 7.76 60.71
CA ASN A 1097 0.99 9.03 61.44
C ASN A 1097 2.16 9.37 62.39
N ASP A 1098 2.97 8.37 62.75
CA ASP A 1098 4.18 8.51 63.58
C ASP A 1098 5.45 8.73 62.75
N GLY A 1099 5.33 8.81 61.42
CA GLY A 1099 6.45 8.94 60.49
C GLY A 1099 7.13 7.64 60.10
N GLN A 1100 6.69 6.48 60.62
CA GLN A 1100 7.20 5.19 60.18
C GLN A 1100 6.63 4.79 58.81
N TYR A 1101 7.38 3.98 58.07
CA TYR A 1101 6.89 3.37 56.84
C TYR A 1101 6.29 1.99 57.11
N ARG A 1102 5.15 1.72 56.47
CA ARG A 1102 4.54 0.40 56.34
C ARG A 1102 4.68 -0.07 54.89
N ALA A 1103 5.21 -1.27 54.71
CA ALA A 1103 5.35 -1.88 53.39
C ALA A 1103 4.11 -2.71 53.00
N MET A 1104 3.99 -3.00 51.71
CA MET A 1104 3.08 -3.96 51.09
C MET A 1104 3.82 -4.62 49.93
N LEU A 1105 3.74 -5.95 49.85
CA LEU A 1105 4.34 -6.73 48.77
C LEU A 1105 3.34 -6.86 47.61
N ILE A 1106 3.83 -6.72 46.37
CA ILE A 1106 3.07 -6.85 45.12
C ILE A 1106 3.87 -7.67 44.09
N ASP A 1107 3.23 -8.09 43.01
CA ASP A 1107 3.84 -8.85 41.91
C ASP A 1107 4.39 -10.23 42.33
N PHE A 1108 3.48 -11.18 42.55
CA PHE A 1108 3.82 -12.54 42.99
C PHE A 1108 4.17 -13.49 41.82
N ALA A 1109 4.63 -12.96 40.69
CA ALA A 1109 5.02 -13.72 39.49
C ALA A 1109 6.09 -14.81 39.74
N TYR A 1110 6.96 -14.61 40.73
CA TYR A 1110 8.05 -15.54 41.07
C TYR A 1110 7.80 -16.38 42.33
N PHE A 1111 6.55 -16.38 42.83
CA PHE A 1111 6.10 -17.09 44.03
C PHE A 1111 6.46 -18.58 44.00
N ARG A 1112 7.11 -19.07 45.06
CA ARG A 1112 7.82 -20.35 45.06
C ARG A 1112 7.97 -20.95 46.45
N TYR A 1113 8.18 -22.27 46.51
CA TYR A 1113 8.61 -22.94 47.74
C TYR A 1113 10.14 -22.99 47.81
N SER A 1114 10.74 -22.32 48.80
CA SER A 1114 12.20 -22.27 48.96
C SER A 1114 12.58 -21.84 50.39
N THR A 1115 13.84 -21.53 50.69
CA THR A 1115 14.20 -20.87 51.97
C THR A 1115 14.17 -19.34 51.85
N PRO A 1116 14.03 -18.60 52.97
CA PRO A 1116 14.01 -17.14 52.96
C PRO A 1116 15.21 -16.45 52.29
N VAL A 1117 16.37 -17.11 52.19
CA VAL A 1117 17.57 -16.50 51.60
C VAL A 1117 17.36 -16.00 50.17
N VAL A 1118 16.45 -16.63 49.39
CA VAL A 1118 16.13 -16.22 48.02
C VAL A 1118 15.63 -14.78 47.96
N ASP A 1119 14.74 -14.38 48.87
CA ASP A 1119 14.23 -13.01 48.93
C ASP A 1119 15.18 -12.08 49.67
N LEU A 1120 15.68 -12.50 50.84
CA LEU A 1120 16.52 -11.65 51.69
C LEU A 1120 17.83 -11.26 50.99
N SER A 1121 18.51 -12.20 50.32
CA SER A 1121 19.75 -11.90 49.59
C SER A 1121 19.50 -11.07 48.34
N THR A 1122 18.40 -11.31 47.61
CA THR A 1122 17.98 -10.49 46.46
C THR A 1122 17.82 -9.03 46.86
N TYR A 1123 17.05 -8.73 47.91
CA TYR A 1123 16.89 -7.36 48.38
C TYR A 1123 18.22 -6.77 48.88
N PHE A 1124 18.98 -7.51 49.71
CA PHE A 1124 20.26 -7.00 50.21
C PHE A 1124 21.23 -6.62 49.10
N CYS A 1125 21.31 -7.38 48.00
CA CYS A 1125 22.24 -7.10 46.90
C CYS A 1125 21.68 -6.11 45.87
N LEU A 1126 20.39 -6.15 45.54
CA LEU A 1126 19.78 -5.23 44.55
C LEU A 1126 19.37 -3.87 45.09
N CYS A 1127 19.05 -3.74 46.39
CA CYS A 1127 18.33 -2.56 46.89
C CYS A 1127 19.14 -1.73 47.91
N CYS A 1128 20.25 -2.24 48.43
CA CYS A 1128 21.08 -1.58 49.44
C CYS A 1128 22.43 -1.13 48.85
N SER A 1129 23.06 -0.09 49.39
CA SER A 1129 24.48 0.21 49.18
C SER A 1129 25.42 -0.80 49.84
N ASN A 1130 26.71 -0.75 49.47
CA ASN A 1130 27.77 -1.52 50.15
C ASN A 1130 27.92 -1.09 51.61
N ASP A 1131 27.81 0.20 51.90
CA ASP A 1131 27.91 0.73 53.25
C ASP A 1131 26.71 0.28 54.10
N MET A 1132 25.46 0.36 53.58
CA MET A 1132 24.30 -0.17 54.30
C MET A 1132 24.38 -1.69 54.51
N ARG A 1133 24.85 -2.48 53.53
CA ARG A 1133 25.13 -3.91 53.76
C ARG A 1133 26.13 -4.09 54.90
N LYS A 1134 27.29 -3.46 54.83
CA LYS A 1134 28.38 -3.66 55.78
C LYS A 1134 28.03 -3.23 57.21
N ASP A 1135 27.37 -2.08 57.37
CA ASP A 1135 27.15 -1.47 58.68
C ASP A 1135 25.78 -1.82 59.29
N LYS A 1136 24.80 -2.26 58.47
CA LYS A 1136 23.41 -2.48 58.90
C LYS A 1136 22.85 -3.89 58.66
N PHE A 1137 23.59 -4.81 58.03
CA PHE A 1137 23.10 -6.17 57.75
C PHE A 1137 22.49 -6.88 58.96
N PHE A 1138 23.18 -6.90 60.11
CA PHE A 1138 22.67 -7.56 61.32
C PHE A 1138 21.45 -6.86 61.93
N GLU A 1139 21.35 -5.53 61.81
CA GLU A 1139 20.18 -4.74 62.26
C GLU A 1139 18.94 -5.06 61.41
N ILE A 1140 19.11 -5.10 60.10
CA ILE A 1140 18.06 -5.42 59.13
C ILE A 1140 17.60 -6.89 59.27
N MET A 1141 18.55 -7.84 59.41
CA MET A 1141 18.24 -9.25 59.65
C MET A 1141 17.51 -9.49 60.98
N ARG A 1142 17.82 -8.70 62.02
CA ARG A 1142 17.10 -8.75 63.30
C ARG A 1142 15.64 -8.35 63.12
N VAL A 1143 15.37 -7.23 62.44
CA VAL A 1143 13.99 -6.76 62.21
C VAL A 1143 13.15 -7.78 61.43
N TYR A 1144 13.73 -8.48 60.45
CA TYR A 1144 13.05 -9.59 59.77
C TYR A 1144 12.75 -10.77 60.70
N HIS A 1145 13.75 -11.25 61.45
CA HIS A 1145 13.58 -12.38 62.38
C HIS A 1145 12.55 -12.06 63.48
N ASP A 1146 12.59 -10.85 64.03
CA ASP A 1146 11.71 -10.46 65.12
C ASP A 1146 10.25 -10.35 64.65
N ALA A 1147 10.01 -9.83 63.44
CA ALA A 1147 8.69 -9.80 62.81
C ALA A 1147 8.16 -11.21 62.44
N LEU A 1148 9.04 -12.09 61.95
CA LEU A 1148 8.75 -13.50 61.72
C LEU A 1148 8.35 -14.21 63.02
N LYS A 1149 9.13 -14.02 64.09
CA LYS A 1149 8.90 -14.63 65.41
C LYS A 1149 7.61 -14.10 66.05
N GLU A 1150 7.34 -12.80 65.94
CA GLU A 1150 6.08 -12.18 66.35
C GLU A 1150 4.89 -12.85 65.65
N TYR A 1151 4.92 -12.97 64.32
CA TYR A 1151 3.84 -13.60 63.54
C TYR A 1151 3.60 -15.08 63.92
N LEU A 1152 4.67 -15.85 64.16
CA LEU A 1152 4.56 -17.25 64.61
C LEU A 1152 3.90 -17.36 66.00
N LEU A 1153 4.25 -16.44 66.92
CA LEU A 1153 3.69 -16.41 68.27
C LEU A 1153 2.24 -15.89 68.28
N GLU A 1154 1.89 -14.92 67.44
CA GLU A 1154 0.49 -14.49 67.19
C GLU A 1154 -0.38 -15.70 66.75
N ALA A 1155 0.18 -16.59 65.92
CA ALA A 1155 -0.46 -17.82 65.46
C ALA A 1155 -0.36 -19.01 66.46
N SER A 1156 0.09 -18.78 67.70
CA SER A 1156 0.25 -19.80 68.75
C SER A 1156 1.24 -20.94 68.43
N ILE A 1157 2.20 -20.72 67.53
CA ILE A 1157 3.28 -21.67 67.26
C ILE A 1157 4.40 -21.47 68.28
N SER A 1158 4.61 -22.46 69.14
CA SER A 1158 5.58 -22.41 70.24
C SER A 1158 6.97 -22.97 69.89
N ASP A 1159 7.06 -23.88 68.92
CA ASP A 1159 8.34 -24.40 68.39
C ASP A 1159 8.95 -23.43 67.36
N VAL A 1160 9.47 -22.31 67.86
CA VAL A 1160 10.11 -21.25 67.04
C VAL A 1160 11.63 -21.38 66.97
N GLU A 1161 12.25 -22.25 67.76
CA GLU A 1161 13.72 -22.40 67.82
C GLU A 1161 14.29 -23.00 66.52
N LYS A 1162 13.50 -23.79 65.79
CA LYS A 1162 13.80 -24.23 64.41
C LYS A 1162 13.91 -23.08 63.40
N TYR A 1163 13.42 -21.89 63.74
CA TYR A 1163 13.51 -20.64 62.95
C TYR A 1163 14.33 -19.56 63.66
N SER A 1164 15.22 -19.95 64.58
CA SER A 1164 16.08 -19.03 65.33
C SER A 1164 16.93 -18.15 64.42
N TYR A 1165 17.27 -16.95 64.92
CA TYR A 1165 18.14 -16.00 64.25
C TYR A 1165 19.44 -16.63 63.72
N ASP A 1166 20.06 -17.52 64.49
CA ASP A 1166 21.30 -18.19 64.10
C ASP A 1166 21.08 -19.23 62.98
N ALA A 1167 19.92 -19.90 62.95
CA ALA A 1167 19.57 -20.82 61.86
C ALA A 1167 19.30 -20.07 60.54
N LEU A 1168 18.62 -18.91 60.60
CA LEU A 1168 18.41 -18.02 59.45
C LEU A 1168 19.71 -17.35 58.99
N LEU A 1169 20.63 -17.06 59.92
CA LEU A 1169 21.96 -16.57 59.58
C LEU A 1169 22.81 -17.65 58.90
N ASP A 1170 22.77 -18.92 59.36
CA ASP A 1170 23.42 -20.05 58.67
C ASP A 1170 22.79 -20.33 57.29
N ASP A 1171 21.49 -20.10 57.11
CA ASP A 1171 20.83 -20.12 55.78
C ASP A 1171 21.37 -19.01 54.87
N TYR A 1172 21.45 -17.78 55.38
CA TYR A 1172 22.03 -16.67 54.64
C TYR A 1172 23.50 -16.92 54.26
N LYS A 1173 24.29 -17.48 55.17
CA LYS A 1173 25.68 -17.89 54.92
C LYS A 1173 25.81 -18.98 53.85
N ARG A 1174 24.77 -19.74 53.53
CA ARG A 1174 24.81 -20.77 52.46
C ARG A 1174 24.27 -20.26 51.14
N GLY A 1175 23.19 -19.48 51.17
CA GLY A 1175 22.51 -19.02 49.96
C GLY A 1175 22.83 -17.59 49.51
N GLY A 1176 23.54 -16.79 50.31
CA GLY A 1176 23.68 -15.34 50.10
C GLY A 1176 24.34 -14.91 48.77
N LEU A 1177 25.07 -15.80 48.10
CA LEU A 1177 25.58 -15.56 46.75
C LEU A 1177 24.49 -15.49 45.67
N PHE A 1178 23.28 -16.02 45.93
CA PHE A 1178 22.12 -15.94 45.03
C PHE A 1178 21.80 -14.48 44.67
N GLY A 1179 21.60 -13.64 45.68
CA GLY A 1179 21.36 -12.22 45.48
C GLY A 1179 22.50 -11.48 44.78
N PHE A 1180 23.75 -11.89 44.99
CA PHE A 1180 24.91 -11.32 44.28
C PHE A 1180 24.87 -11.62 42.76
N ILE A 1181 24.46 -12.83 42.37
CA ILE A 1181 24.33 -13.20 40.95
C ILE A 1181 23.18 -12.41 40.30
N ILE A 1182 22.04 -12.30 40.97
CA ILE A 1182 20.92 -11.45 40.54
C ILE A 1182 21.38 -9.98 40.38
N ALA A 1183 22.14 -9.45 41.35
CA ALA A 1183 22.68 -8.08 41.28
C ALA A 1183 23.72 -7.89 40.16
N SER A 1184 24.52 -8.91 39.86
CA SER A 1184 25.48 -8.87 38.75
C SER A 1184 24.80 -8.65 37.38
N HIS A 1185 23.52 -9.04 37.24
CA HIS A 1185 22.72 -8.80 36.04
C HIS A 1185 22.03 -7.44 36.03
N PHE A 1186 21.25 -7.14 37.08
CA PHE A 1186 20.29 -6.03 37.07
C PHE A 1186 20.83 -4.73 37.68
N LEU A 1187 21.84 -4.76 38.55
CA LEU A 1187 22.36 -3.52 39.14
C LEU A 1187 22.91 -2.50 38.11
N PRO A 1188 23.61 -2.92 37.03
CA PRO A 1188 24.02 -1.99 35.98
C PRO A 1188 22.83 -1.27 35.31
N VAL A 1189 21.70 -1.97 35.18
CA VAL A 1189 20.45 -1.41 34.63
C VAL A 1189 19.80 -0.45 35.61
N LEU A 1190 19.64 -0.85 36.89
CA LEU A 1190 19.03 -0.02 37.94
C LEU A 1190 19.79 1.29 38.17
N MET A 1191 21.12 1.27 38.03
CA MET A 1191 21.99 2.44 38.12
C MET A 1191 22.05 3.27 36.81
N GLY A 1192 21.30 2.88 35.76
CA GLY A 1192 21.15 3.67 34.54
C GLY A 1192 22.31 3.58 33.53
N TYR A 1193 23.18 2.57 33.64
CA TYR A 1193 24.24 2.35 32.65
C TYR A 1193 23.75 1.72 31.33
N TYR A 1194 22.47 1.35 31.26
CA TYR A 1194 21.82 0.76 30.09
C TYR A 1194 20.33 1.11 30.09
N ASP A 1195 19.81 1.55 28.94
CA ASP A 1195 18.42 1.93 28.75
C ASP A 1195 17.69 0.85 27.94
N ILE A 1196 16.92 0.00 28.63
CA ILE A 1196 16.18 -1.10 27.98
C ILE A 1196 15.12 -0.58 27.02
N ASN A 1197 14.64 0.65 27.17
CA ASN A 1197 13.57 1.22 26.34
C ASN A 1197 14.08 1.75 24.97
N ASN A 1198 15.39 1.67 24.71
CA ASN A 1198 16.04 2.23 23.51
C ASN A 1198 16.98 1.23 22.79
N ASP A 1199 16.98 -0.07 23.14
CA ASP A 1199 17.83 -1.06 22.47
C ASP A 1199 17.05 -1.91 21.44
N ASP A 1200 17.07 -1.45 20.18
CA ASP A 1200 16.45 -2.10 19.03
C ASP A 1200 16.98 -3.53 18.75
N THR A 1201 18.01 -4.00 19.45
CA THR A 1201 18.60 -5.34 19.25
C THR A 1201 17.89 -6.45 20.03
N ILE A 1202 16.96 -6.14 20.93
CA ILE A 1202 16.29 -7.15 21.78
C ILE A 1202 15.19 -7.89 21.00
N GLY A 1203 15.62 -8.81 20.14
CA GLY A 1203 14.75 -9.67 19.33
C GLY A 1203 15.47 -10.67 18.42
N ASN A 1204 16.79 -10.53 18.21
CA ASN A 1204 17.60 -11.50 17.46
C ASN A 1204 18.08 -12.65 18.37
N ASN A 1205 17.77 -13.89 18.01
CA ASN A 1205 18.17 -15.09 18.77
C ASN A 1205 19.70 -15.31 18.83
N ASP A 1206 20.48 -14.71 17.93
CA ASP A 1206 21.89 -15.03 17.73
C ASP A 1206 22.87 -14.35 18.72
N GLU A 1207 22.40 -13.46 19.61
CA GLU A 1207 23.27 -12.58 20.43
C GLU A 1207 23.23 -12.78 21.96
N PHE A 1208 22.71 -13.89 22.51
CA PHE A 1208 22.72 -14.10 23.98
C PHE A 1208 24.13 -14.02 24.62
N PHE A 1209 25.14 -14.56 23.94
CA PHE A 1209 26.53 -14.55 24.41
C PHE A 1209 27.15 -13.14 24.36
N GLU A 1210 26.95 -12.42 23.26
CA GLU A 1210 27.41 -11.03 23.10
C GLU A 1210 26.65 -10.08 24.04
N GLY A 1211 25.36 -10.32 24.28
CA GLY A 1211 24.56 -9.61 25.27
C GLY A 1211 25.06 -9.81 26.70
N ALA A 1212 25.51 -11.03 27.05
CA ALA A 1212 26.15 -11.31 28.33
C ALA A 1212 27.49 -10.56 28.46
N LEU A 1213 28.33 -10.57 27.42
CA LEU A 1213 29.60 -9.83 27.39
C LEU A 1213 29.39 -8.30 27.44
N ARG A 1214 28.38 -7.77 26.74
CA ARG A 1214 27.98 -6.35 26.79
C ARG A 1214 27.52 -5.99 28.21
N ASN A 1215 26.61 -6.76 28.81
CA ASN A 1215 26.13 -6.53 30.19
C ASN A 1215 27.29 -6.55 31.20
N LYS A 1216 28.20 -7.52 31.06
CA LYS A 1216 29.41 -7.66 31.87
C LYS A 1216 30.33 -6.42 31.82
N GLN A 1217 30.23 -5.57 30.80
CA GLN A 1217 31.03 -4.34 30.66
C GLN A 1217 30.29 -3.07 31.12
N LEU A 1218 28.96 -3.10 31.30
CA LEU A 1218 28.16 -1.91 31.67
C LEU A 1218 28.63 -1.28 32.98
N GLY A 1219 28.83 0.03 33.01
CA GLY A 1219 29.33 0.76 34.18
C GLY A 1219 30.80 0.54 34.53
N GLY A 1220 31.57 -0.18 33.69
CA GLY A 1220 33.03 -0.28 33.78
C GLY A 1220 33.58 -0.68 35.16
N ASP A 1221 34.72 -0.11 35.53
CA ASP A 1221 35.39 -0.40 36.81
C ASP A 1221 34.61 0.05 38.04
N GLU A 1222 33.75 1.06 37.94
CA GLU A 1222 32.90 1.53 39.04
C GLU A 1222 31.88 0.45 39.46
N MET A 1223 31.14 -0.07 38.49
CA MET A 1223 30.20 -1.18 38.71
C MET A 1223 30.92 -2.48 39.08
N SER A 1224 32.07 -2.77 38.46
CA SER A 1224 32.90 -3.92 38.84
C SER A 1224 33.37 -3.85 40.29
N LYS A 1225 33.75 -2.66 40.76
CA LYS A 1225 34.14 -2.41 42.16
C LYS A 1225 32.96 -2.59 43.10
N ILE A 1226 31.77 -2.04 42.78
CA ILE A 1226 30.58 -2.19 43.62
C ILE A 1226 30.27 -3.68 43.86
N LEU A 1227 30.30 -4.49 42.80
CA LEU A 1227 30.08 -5.94 42.86
C LEU A 1227 31.24 -6.68 43.58
N ALA A 1228 32.49 -6.24 43.41
CA ALA A 1228 33.64 -6.78 44.14
C ALA A 1228 33.55 -6.55 45.65
N ASP A 1229 33.16 -5.34 46.07
CA ASP A 1229 32.92 -4.99 47.47
C ASP A 1229 31.76 -5.82 48.06
N MET A 1230 30.73 -6.17 47.27
CA MET A 1230 29.69 -7.13 47.70
C MET A 1230 30.26 -8.54 47.95
N LEU A 1231 31.11 -9.06 47.06
CA LEU A 1231 31.76 -10.38 47.26
C LEU A 1231 32.66 -10.39 48.50
N LEU A 1232 33.38 -9.29 48.77
CA LEU A 1232 34.20 -9.15 49.98
C LEU A 1232 33.32 -9.16 51.25
N HIS A 1233 32.18 -8.47 51.24
CA HIS A 1233 31.22 -8.54 52.34
C HIS A 1233 30.65 -9.96 52.54
N LEU A 1234 30.29 -10.66 51.46
CA LEU A 1234 29.83 -12.06 51.53
C LEU A 1234 30.93 -13.01 52.03
N ARG A 1235 32.19 -12.80 51.66
CA ARG A 1235 33.34 -13.52 52.24
C ARG A 1235 33.44 -13.28 53.75
N ASP A 1236 33.31 -12.03 54.19
CA ASP A 1236 33.42 -11.65 55.60
C ASP A 1236 32.26 -12.17 56.46
N LEU A 1237 31.14 -12.54 55.82
CA LEU A 1237 30.05 -13.31 56.43
C LEU A 1237 30.27 -14.83 56.41
N ASP A 1238 31.41 -15.35 55.94
CA ASP A 1238 31.72 -16.79 55.69
C ASP A 1238 31.00 -17.44 54.48
N THR A 1239 30.32 -16.70 53.61
CA THR A 1239 29.47 -17.27 52.54
C THR A 1239 30.25 -17.98 51.42
N ILE A 1240 31.56 -17.75 51.32
CA ILE A 1240 32.41 -18.21 50.20
C ILE A 1240 33.50 -19.22 50.67
N MET A 1241 33.64 -19.45 51.98
CA MET A 1241 34.77 -20.20 52.56
C MET A 1241 34.48 -21.64 53.00
N LYS A 1242 33.28 -22.16 52.70
CA LYS A 1242 32.88 -23.57 52.89
C LYS A 1242 32.30 -24.15 51.61
#